data_AF-A0A7R9VW47-F1
#
_entry.id   AF-A0A7R9VW47-F1
#
_cell.length_a   1.000
_cell.length_b   1.000
_cell.length_c   1.000
_cell.angle_alpha   90.00
_cell.angle_beta   90.00
_cell.angle_gamma   90.00
#
_symmetry.space_group_name_H-M   'P 1'
#
loop_
_entity.id
_entity.type
_entity.pdbx_description
1 polymer ?
#
loop_
_entity_poly.entity_id
_entity_poly.type
_entity_poly.pdbx_seq_one_letter_code
_entity_poly.pdbx_strand_id
1 'polypeptide(L)'
;QRIVLVTTAVKDSRDWHQNEEFTIMSVEDNITAVPEGVGAVVYLEESIQHRHVANSGYQAEVGLLTRDIVIQGSELDSEPSSTDDGTYTDRSVYGNSGAPDPSKNLDGFGGHVMVHNGGLGYVEGVELYRMGQTNVLGRYPMHFHVLGNDCTGCYFKDSSVHRSFYRCISIHGTHNTTTTENVAYDVTGYCYYLEDGVEEDNTLSFNLVAHVHFMGKAPYGGGQTTEKNYQSVDMILPADATASGFYITNVHNDVIGNVASGGWAGFAFPILYQPLGPHKDVNMRPSSRTSKTLDGNTAHSAGWWWGHAGAFYFGATLYYNTDGSGLLVYNAGRDTSFGRSPCLVDKCAAGNCGGYCQPHEQAWVRLSNSKAFLTPGVGLNSWTGRMEIVGYEAHDVGLSLEALESGFWVDNMLAVCRTGENLAMPPNGQTTYIKGDGFFWYDTGQEHIISDATFRNCGYRQSATNNYDQYDSSPTRGCYTESGYGCQSKSTVFGFLTHSDTHNPEVMQATKNIKFENCGRRFYLRDFRDGNNPPPPSTVSGRTQNWHDHDGTVSGYDEPTLIGSGLADAGLWWEVEDDATFDTHGPLWFVKQQNGPDRNLGHIKLEWDSSLHSQVGNSICGNGPLIDCLPVGYIKHFGPRFHSEPGLPVTANADIAGLTGGYGWLLELNSGAPKDLDIKFAEVDPSSPLLLGIQYPPGTSVTITANAAWCSPSSSYSCVETFQPVASRDEVRNSQGNVYHMDANGFLTFRIIMTPQTFTGNPEWIFPDYNTVGKWGNG
;
A
#
# COMPACT_ATOMS: atom_id res chain seq x y z
N GLN A 1 33.89 -3.19 -25.59
CA GLN A 1 32.51 -2.92 -25.16
C GLN A 1 32.55 -2.27 -23.78
N ARG A 2 31.57 -1.43 -23.43
CA ARG A 2 31.44 -0.81 -22.11
C ARG A 2 30.25 -1.38 -21.35
N ILE A 3 30.39 -1.51 -20.04
CA ILE A 3 29.34 -1.91 -19.11
C ILE A 3 29.13 -0.85 -18.04
N VAL A 4 27.95 -0.87 -17.42
CA VAL A 4 27.70 -0.22 -16.14
C VAL A 4 27.52 -1.29 -15.06
N LEU A 5 28.17 -1.09 -13.92
CA LEU A 5 27.92 -1.81 -12.68
C LEU A 5 27.06 -0.92 -11.80
N VAL A 6 25.82 -1.34 -11.54
CA VAL A 6 24.82 -0.53 -10.83
C VAL A 6 25.11 -0.54 -9.33
N THR A 7 24.83 0.59 -8.69
CA THR A 7 25.05 0.83 -7.26
C THR A 7 24.24 -0.14 -6.38
N THR A 8 24.86 -0.61 -5.31
CA THR A 8 24.17 -1.24 -4.17
C THR A 8 24.14 -0.31 -2.96
N ALA A 9 23.96 0.97 -3.20
CA ALA A 9 23.76 1.99 -2.18
C ALA A 9 22.29 2.36 -2.01
N VAL A 10 21.94 2.99 -0.89
CA VAL A 10 20.54 3.35 -0.59
C VAL A 10 20.00 4.48 -1.48
N LYS A 11 20.88 5.26 -2.11
CA LYS A 11 20.54 6.39 -2.98
C LYS A 11 21.27 6.25 -4.31
N ASP A 12 20.52 6.43 -5.40
CA ASP A 12 21.02 6.56 -6.76
C ASP A 12 20.44 7.82 -7.40
N SER A 13 21.22 8.89 -7.42
CA SER A 13 20.82 10.23 -7.84
C SER A 13 22.03 11.01 -8.37
N ARG A 14 21.79 11.99 -9.24
CA ARG A 14 22.79 12.94 -9.74
C ARG A 14 23.77 13.47 -8.69
N ASP A 15 23.24 13.93 -7.57
CA ASP A 15 24.06 14.53 -6.51
C ASP A 15 24.88 13.50 -5.70
N TRP A 16 24.50 12.22 -5.75
CA TRP A 16 25.24 11.13 -5.11
C TRP A 16 24.79 9.75 -5.61
N HIS A 17 25.75 8.95 -6.08
CA HIS A 17 25.58 7.55 -6.46
C HIS A 17 26.91 6.79 -6.34
N GLN A 18 26.87 5.46 -6.53
CA GLN A 18 28.05 4.60 -6.63
C GLN A 18 28.03 3.70 -7.88
N ASN A 19 27.27 4.07 -8.91
CA ASN A 19 27.36 3.42 -10.22
C ASN A 19 28.75 3.62 -10.83
N GLU A 20 29.28 2.61 -11.52
CA GLU A 20 30.59 2.67 -12.17
C GLU A 20 30.51 2.15 -13.62
N GLU A 21 31.10 2.88 -14.57
CA GLU A 21 31.20 2.45 -15.96
C GLU A 21 32.59 1.90 -16.27
N PHE A 22 32.67 0.75 -16.93
CA PHE A 22 33.94 0.10 -17.25
C PHE A 22 34.06 -0.32 -18.69
N THR A 23 35.28 -0.30 -19.23
CA THR A 23 35.62 -0.99 -20.47
C THR A 23 35.97 -2.45 -20.17
N ILE A 24 35.37 -3.37 -20.93
CA ILE A 24 35.73 -4.78 -20.90
C ILE A 24 37.10 -4.96 -21.55
N MET A 25 38.06 -5.50 -20.79
CA MET A 25 39.40 -5.88 -21.27
C MET A 25 39.33 -7.20 -22.06
N SER A 26 38.72 -8.23 -21.48
CA SER A 26 38.57 -9.55 -22.09
C SER A 26 37.42 -10.33 -21.45
N VAL A 27 36.95 -11.36 -22.16
CA VAL A 27 35.97 -12.34 -21.66
C VAL A 27 36.61 -13.72 -21.79
N GLU A 28 36.61 -14.50 -20.72
CA GLU A 28 37.12 -15.88 -20.68
C GLU A 28 35.98 -16.84 -20.37
N ASP A 29 35.65 -17.71 -21.33
CA ASP A 29 34.55 -18.70 -21.28
C ASP A 29 35.07 -20.15 -21.26
N ASN A 30 36.39 -20.34 -21.17
CA ASN A 30 36.98 -21.65 -21.11
C ASN A 30 36.70 -22.32 -19.76
N ILE A 31 35.85 -23.34 -19.77
CA ILE A 31 35.36 -24.08 -18.59
C ILE A 31 36.48 -24.56 -17.65
N THR A 32 37.70 -24.80 -18.15
CA THR A 32 38.83 -25.23 -17.30
C THR A 32 39.50 -24.09 -16.53
N ALA A 33 39.27 -22.83 -16.93
CA ALA A 33 39.87 -21.63 -16.34
C ALA A 33 38.89 -20.83 -15.48
N VAL A 34 37.58 -21.09 -15.59
CA VAL A 34 36.53 -20.44 -14.79
C VAL A 34 36.12 -21.31 -13.59
N PRO A 35 35.65 -20.71 -12.47
CA PRO A 35 35.12 -21.48 -11.35
C PRO A 35 33.96 -22.39 -11.74
N GLU A 36 33.80 -23.51 -11.04
CA GLU A 36 32.68 -24.43 -11.26
C GLU A 36 31.32 -23.71 -11.10
N GLY A 37 30.46 -23.83 -12.11
CA GLY A 37 29.16 -23.14 -12.16
C GLY A 37 29.18 -21.74 -12.77
N VAL A 38 30.34 -21.19 -13.11
CA VAL A 38 30.48 -19.89 -13.80
C VAL A 38 30.61 -20.12 -15.31
N GLY A 39 29.73 -19.50 -16.11
CA GLY A 39 29.73 -19.66 -17.57
C GLY A 39 30.83 -18.86 -18.30
N ALA A 40 31.19 -17.71 -17.75
CA ALA A 40 32.28 -16.86 -18.25
C ALA A 40 32.76 -15.89 -17.16
N VAL A 41 34.01 -15.44 -17.26
CA VAL A 41 34.59 -14.37 -16.42
C VAL A 41 34.88 -13.16 -17.31
N VAL A 42 34.42 -11.99 -16.87
CA VAL A 42 34.68 -10.71 -17.54
C VAL A 42 35.78 -9.97 -16.80
N TYR A 43 36.86 -9.62 -17.51
CA TYR A 43 37.96 -8.81 -16.99
C TYR A 43 37.75 -7.35 -17.38
N LEU A 44 37.90 -6.44 -16.42
CA LEU A 44 37.76 -5.00 -16.59
C LEU A 44 39.13 -4.36 -16.80
N GLU A 45 39.20 -3.29 -17.60
CA GLU A 45 40.44 -2.52 -17.78
C GLU A 45 40.90 -1.82 -16.49
N GLU A 46 39.95 -1.53 -15.60
CA GLU A 46 40.16 -0.78 -14.37
C GLU A 46 39.62 -1.54 -13.16
N SER A 47 40.12 -1.19 -11.96
CA SER A 47 39.63 -1.76 -10.70
C SER A 47 38.37 -1.05 -10.24
N ILE A 48 37.42 -1.81 -9.71
CA ILE A 48 36.19 -1.32 -9.08
C ILE A 48 36.54 -0.48 -7.84
N GLN A 49 35.93 0.70 -7.69
CA GLN A 49 36.19 1.65 -6.60
C GLN A 49 35.16 1.54 -5.46
N HIS A 50 33.96 1.04 -5.75
CA HIS A 50 32.88 0.89 -4.78
C HIS A 50 32.58 -0.58 -4.49
N ARG A 51 31.89 -0.82 -3.36
CA ARG A 51 31.42 -2.15 -3.01
C ARG A 51 30.09 -2.39 -3.72
N HIS A 52 30.07 -3.39 -4.61
CA HIS A 52 28.86 -3.91 -5.22
C HIS A 52 28.53 -5.26 -4.60
N VAL A 53 27.39 -5.34 -3.92
CA VAL A 53 26.97 -6.55 -3.18
C VAL A 53 26.46 -7.61 -4.17
N ALA A 54 26.80 -8.87 -3.95
CA ALA A 54 26.20 -10.03 -4.60
C ALA A 54 26.11 -11.17 -3.59
N ASN A 55 24.95 -11.33 -2.97
CA ASN A 55 24.70 -12.34 -1.94
C ASN A 55 23.26 -12.90 -2.04
N SER A 56 22.83 -13.68 -1.04
CA SER A 56 21.51 -14.30 -1.03
C SER A 56 20.33 -13.33 -0.82
N GLY A 57 20.57 -12.10 -0.38
CA GLY A 57 19.54 -11.07 -0.21
C GLY A 57 19.29 -10.32 -1.52
N TYR A 58 20.33 -9.65 -2.02
CA TYR A 58 20.31 -8.91 -3.28
C TYR A 58 21.68 -8.90 -3.96
N GLN A 59 21.68 -8.51 -5.23
CA GLN A 59 22.86 -8.43 -6.06
C GLN A 59 22.84 -7.18 -6.92
N ALA A 60 24.02 -6.62 -7.19
CA ALA A 60 24.21 -5.55 -8.15
C ALA A 60 23.91 -6.03 -9.58
N GLU A 61 23.34 -5.14 -10.38
CA GLU A 61 23.06 -5.33 -11.78
C GLU A 61 24.27 -4.94 -12.63
N VAL A 62 24.44 -5.64 -13.75
CA VAL A 62 25.43 -5.31 -14.77
C VAL A 62 24.71 -5.08 -16.09
N GLY A 63 24.85 -3.88 -16.65
CA GLY A 63 24.25 -3.50 -17.92
C GLY A 63 25.30 -3.34 -19.01
N LEU A 64 25.12 -3.99 -20.17
CA LEU A 64 25.96 -3.74 -21.35
C LEU A 64 25.50 -2.46 -22.05
N LEU A 65 26.34 -1.42 -22.08
CA LEU A 65 26.00 -0.10 -22.64
C LEU A 65 26.25 -0.02 -24.14
N THR A 66 27.34 -0.60 -24.64
CA THR A 66 27.72 -0.39 -26.04
C THR A 66 27.07 -1.40 -26.98
N ARG A 67 26.76 -1.00 -28.21
CA ARG A 67 26.33 -1.87 -29.31
C ARG A 67 27.10 -1.55 -30.61
N ASP A 68 26.97 -2.42 -31.62
CA ASP A 68 27.65 -2.23 -32.91
C ASP A 68 27.03 -1.10 -33.75
N ILE A 69 25.75 -0.82 -33.54
CA ILE A 69 25.03 0.27 -34.22
C ILE A 69 24.80 1.38 -33.19
N VAL A 70 25.37 2.56 -33.43
CA VAL A 70 25.20 3.72 -32.56
C VAL A 70 24.43 4.82 -33.29
N ILE A 71 23.33 5.27 -32.70
CA ILE A 71 22.63 6.51 -33.08
C ILE A 71 22.86 7.49 -31.93
N GLN A 72 23.47 8.63 -32.22
CA GLN A 72 23.85 9.56 -31.17
C GLN A 72 23.57 11.02 -31.50
N GLY A 73 23.36 11.81 -30.45
CA GLY A 73 23.43 13.27 -30.52
C GLY A 73 24.83 13.76 -30.86
N SER A 74 24.93 15.06 -31.12
CA SER A 74 26.19 15.71 -31.46
C SER A 74 27.06 15.88 -30.21
N GLU A 75 28.34 15.58 -30.35
CA GLU A 75 29.33 15.76 -29.28
C GLU A 75 29.51 17.23 -28.88
N LEU A 76 29.23 18.18 -29.78
CA LEU A 76 29.54 19.59 -29.58
C LEU A 76 28.46 20.36 -28.82
N ASP A 77 27.21 19.93 -28.88
CA ASP A 77 26.05 20.72 -28.44
C ASP A 77 24.90 19.91 -27.83
N SER A 78 25.04 18.58 -27.67
CA SER A 78 23.99 17.79 -27.01
C SER A 78 24.03 17.84 -25.49
N GLU A 79 25.23 17.98 -24.90
CA GLU A 79 25.37 18.07 -23.44
C GLU A 79 24.73 19.37 -22.91
N PRO A 80 24.04 19.32 -21.76
CA PRO A 80 23.55 20.51 -21.09
C PRO A 80 24.66 21.53 -20.84
N SER A 81 24.36 22.83 -20.89
CA SER A 81 25.36 23.88 -20.65
C SER A 81 25.88 23.87 -19.21
N SER A 82 25.11 23.28 -18.29
CA SER A 82 25.54 23.00 -16.92
C SER A 82 25.29 21.53 -16.60
N THR A 83 26.37 20.77 -16.52
CA THR A 83 26.41 19.35 -16.14
C THR A 83 26.86 19.11 -14.70
N ASP A 84 27.34 20.15 -14.00
CA ASP A 84 27.54 20.09 -12.55
C ASP A 84 26.18 20.25 -11.88
N ASP A 85 25.68 19.14 -11.33
CA ASP A 85 24.44 19.08 -10.56
C ASP A 85 24.50 19.92 -9.29
N GLY A 86 25.70 20.36 -8.89
CA GLY A 86 25.95 21.04 -7.64
C GLY A 86 25.52 20.20 -6.43
N THR A 87 25.66 20.79 -5.24
CA THR A 87 24.94 20.29 -4.06
C THR A 87 23.98 21.38 -3.64
N TYR A 88 22.74 21.28 -4.11
CA TYR A 88 21.68 22.11 -3.57
C TYR A 88 21.31 21.58 -2.18
N THR A 89 21.15 22.49 -1.22
CA THR A 89 20.65 22.12 0.11
C THR A 89 19.13 22.14 0.09
N ASP A 90 18.51 20.98 0.23
CA ASP A 90 17.07 20.82 0.38
C ASP A 90 16.73 20.09 1.69
N ARG A 91 15.51 19.56 1.76
CA ARG A 91 14.98 18.77 2.85
C ARG A 91 15.87 17.56 3.17
N SER A 92 16.01 17.28 4.47
CA SER A 92 16.71 16.10 4.96
C SER A 92 15.71 15.13 5.56
N VAL A 93 15.34 14.10 4.80
CA VAL A 93 14.46 13.01 5.26
C VAL A 93 15.27 11.94 5.99
N TYR A 94 16.42 11.59 5.41
CA TYR A 94 17.28 10.49 5.88
C TYR A 94 18.66 10.98 6.38
N GLY A 95 18.76 12.23 6.85
CA GLY A 95 19.98 12.81 7.44
C GLY A 95 20.87 13.60 6.47
N ASN A 96 20.78 13.33 5.16
CA ASN A 96 21.47 14.10 4.12
C ASN A 96 20.50 15.12 3.48
N SER A 97 20.93 16.38 3.39
CA SER A 97 20.21 17.49 2.77
C SER A 97 20.67 17.79 1.33
N GLY A 98 21.53 16.94 0.75
CA GLY A 98 21.98 17.10 -0.62
C GLY A 98 20.88 16.69 -1.59
N ALA A 99 20.65 17.54 -2.58
CA ALA A 99 19.75 17.29 -3.69
C ALA A 99 20.35 17.85 -5.00
N PRO A 100 19.94 17.31 -6.16
CA PRO A 100 20.24 17.91 -7.45
C PRO A 100 19.70 19.35 -7.52
N ASP A 101 20.50 20.28 -8.04
CA ASP A 101 20.05 21.66 -8.24
C ASP A 101 19.01 21.72 -9.38
N PRO A 102 17.77 22.16 -9.11
CA PRO A 102 16.69 22.18 -10.09
C PRO A 102 16.92 23.17 -11.24
N SER A 103 17.95 24.02 -11.17
CA SER A 103 18.35 24.95 -12.24
C SER A 103 19.38 24.37 -13.22
N LYS A 104 19.81 23.11 -13.02
CA LYS A 104 20.85 22.44 -13.82
C LYS A 104 20.27 21.36 -14.72
N ASN A 105 21.02 20.99 -15.77
CA ASN A 105 20.61 20.01 -16.77
C ASN A 105 19.24 20.27 -17.41
N LEU A 106 18.90 21.54 -17.62
CA LEU A 106 17.61 21.96 -18.15
C LEU A 106 17.58 22.08 -19.68
N ASP A 107 18.73 22.00 -20.33
CA ASP A 107 18.93 22.36 -21.74
C ASP A 107 19.64 21.27 -22.57
N GLY A 108 19.59 20.01 -22.13
CA GLY A 108 20.15 18.90 -22.91
C GLY A 108 19.44 18.76 -24.26
N PHE A 109 20.22 18.61 -25.34
CA PHE A 109 19.73 18.68 -26.71
C PHE A 109 20.29 17.57 -27.61
N GLY A 110 19.78 16.36 -27.42
CA GLY A 110 20.16 15.17 -28.18
C GLY A 110 19.39 14.95 -29.48
N GLY A 111 19.78 13.90 -30.20
CA GLY A 111 18.98 13.34 -31.28
C GLY A 111 17.71 12.66 -30.78
N HIS A 112 16.75 12.37 -31.66
CA HIS A 112 15.52 11.66 -31.31
C HIS A 112 15.05 10.75 -32.46
N VAL A 113 14.37 9.65 -32.14
CA VAL A 113 13.75 8.75 -33.12
C VAL A 113 12.25 8.71 -32.87
N MET A 114 11.46 8.81 -33.94
CA MET A 114 10.00 8.74 -33.86
C MET A 114 9.46 7.84 -34.97
N VAL A 115 8.69 6.83 -34.56
CA VAL A 115 7.85 6.02 -35.45
C VAL A 115 6.47 6.66 -35.43
N HIS A 116 6.12 7.34 -36.51
CA HIS A 116 4.89 8.11 -36.65
C HIS A 116 3.81 7.33 -37.41
N ASN A 117 2.56 7.80 -37.36
CA ASN A 117 1.39 7.20 -38.03
C ASN A 117 1.70 6.67 -39.45
N GLY A 118 1.36 5.40 -39.68
CA GLY A 118 1.64 4.64 -40.90
C GLY A 118 3.03 3.98 -40.94
N GLY A 119 3.88 4.22 -39.93
CA GLY A 119 5.19 3.61 -39.78
C GLY A 119 5.17 2.30 -38.99
N LEU A 120 6.21 1.49 -39.18
CA LEU A 120 6.51 0.30 -38.39
C LEU A 120 7.93 0.41 -37.84
N GLY A 121 8.13 0.07 -36.57
CA GLY A 121 9.42 0.17 -35.89
C GLY A 121 9.92 -1.19 -35.39
N TYR A 122 11.09 -1.61 -35.89
CA TYR A 122 11.78 -2.85 -35.49
C TYR A 122 13.24 -2.51 -35.21
N VAL A 123 13.59 -2.33 -33.93
CA VAL A 123 14.91 -1.88 -33.51
C VAL A 123 15.54 -2.93 -32.60
N GLU A 124 16.73 -3.40 -32.97
CA GLU A 124 17.47 -4.44 -32.24
C GLU A 124 18.97 -4.20 -32.29
N GLY A 125 19.67 -4.40 -31.18
CA GLY A 125 21.13 -4.28 -31.13
C GLY A 125 21.62 -2.84 -31.35
N VAL A 126 20.85 -1.83 -30.95
CA VAL A 126 21.17 -0.41 -31.17
C VAL A 126 21.52 0.30 -29.87
N GLU A 127 22.57 1.09 -29.89
CA GLU A 127 22.95 2.02 -28.83
C GLU A 127 22.45 3.42 -29.18
N LEU A 128 21.61 3.97 -28.31
CA LEU A 128 21.15 5.35 -28.34
C LEU A 128 21.93 6.16 -27.29
N TYR A 129 22.83 7.03 -27.75
CA TYR A 129 23.74 7.79 -26.87
C TYR A 129 23.58 9.30 -27.03
N ARG A 130 23.51 10.08 -25.94
CA ARG A 130 23.26 11.55 -26.02
C ARG A 130 21.98 11.89 -26.79
N MET A 131 20.89 11.23 -26.43
CA MET A 131 19.60 11.35 -27.11
C MET A 131 18.55 12.02 -26.21
N GLY A 132 17.43 12.42 -26.80
CA GLY A 132 16.36 13.16 -26.12
C GLY A 132 16.64 14.67 -25.99
N GLN A 133 15.58 15.47 -25.89
CA GLN A 133 15.68 16.93 -25.69
C GLN A 133 14.91 17.32 -24.44
N THR A 134 15.61 17.86 -23.44
CA THR A 134 15.05 18.13 -22.12
C THR A 134 13.83 19.02 -22.21
N ASN A 135 12.73 18.61 -21.58
CA ASN A 135 11.49 19.37 -21.52
C ASN A 135 10.88 19.72 -22.90
N VAL A 136 11.16 18.94 -23.96
CA VAL A 136 10.53 19.09 -25.29
C VAL A 136 9.66 17.87 -25.62
N LEU A 137 8.35 18.09 -25.78
CA LEU A 137 7.40 17.02 -26.10
C LEU A 137 7.76 16.31 -27.40
N GLY A 138 7.69 14.98 -27.37
CA GLY A 138 7.89 14.09 -28.51
C GLY A 138 9.32 14.00 -29.04
N ARG A 139 10.31 14.51 -28.30
CA ARG A 139 11.74 14.49 -28.68
C ARG A 139 12.52 13.55 -27.77
N TYR A 140 12.32 12.24 -27.97
CA TYR A 140 12.83 11.18 -27.09
C TYR A 140 13.76 10.23 -27.86
N PRO A 141 14.66 9.49 -27.19
CA PRO A 141 15.56 8.54 -27.86
C PRO A 141 14.81 7.57 -28.77
N MET A 142 13.71 6.97 -28.29
CA MET A 142 12.77 6.19 -29.10
C MET A 142 11.33 6.53 -28.74
N HIS A 143 10.51 6.81 -29.75
CA HIS A 143 9.11 7.21 -29.57
C HIS A 143 8.20 6.50 -30.57
N PHE A 144 7.37 5.57 -30.09
CA PHE A 144 6.24 5.01 -30.83
C PHE A 144 5.04 5.94 -30.67
N HIS A 145 4.73 6.72 -31.71
CA HIS A 145 3.85 7.87 -31.62
C HIS A 145 2.54 7.68 -32.39
N VAL A 146 1.46 7.46 -31.64
CA VAL A 146 0.06 7.43 -32.09
C VAL A 146 -0.15 6.45 -33.25
N LEU A 147 0.30 5.21 -33.05
CA LEU A 147 0.23 4.14 -34.06
C LEU A 147 -1.02 3.27 -33.88
N GLY A 148 -1.79 3.44 -32.80
CA GLY A 148 -2.93 2.57 -32.51
C GLY A 148 -2.51 1.09 -32.53
N ASN A 149 -3.27 0.26 -33.24
CA ASN A 149 -2.98 -1.16 -33.44
C ASN A 149 -2.13 -1.44 -34.70
N ASP A 150 -1.75 -0.41 -35.44
CA ASP A 150 -1.05 -0.58 -36.72
C ASP A 150 0.41 -1.04 -36.55
N CYS A 151 0.97 -0.89 -35.35
CA CYS A 151 2.31 -1.36 -34.99
C CYS A 151 2.32 -2.75 -34.33
N THR A 152 1.40 -3.65 -34.73
CA THR A 152 1.35 -5.01 -34.17
C THR A 152 2.69 -5.73 -34.39
N GLY A 153 3.36 -6.10 -33.29
CA GLY A 153 4.66 -6.77 -33.31
C GLY A 153 5.87 -5.85 -33.48
N CYS A 154 5.68 -4.54 -33.47
CA CYS A 154 6.79 -3.59 -33.40
C CYS A 154 7.58 -3.77 -32.10
N TYR A 155 8.89 -3.56 -32.17
CA TYR A 155 9.75 -3.79 -31.03
C TYR A 155 10.95 -2.84 -30.93
N PHE A 156 11.43 -2.71 -29.71
CA PHE A 156 12.74 -2.17 -29.36
C PHE A 156 13.41 -3.16 -28.38
N LYS A 157 14.43 -3.90 -28.83
CA LYS A 157 15.01 -4.98 -28.04
C LYS A 157 16.53 -5.07 -28.08
N ASP A 158 17.14 -5.73 -27.08
CA ASP A 158 18.60 -5.90 -26.95
C ASP A 158 19.39 -4.62 -27.30
N SER A 159 18.87 -3.49 -26.84
CA SER A 159 19.36 -2.17 -27.19
C SER A 159 19.71 -1.40 -25.92
N SER A 160 20.43 -0.30 -26.06
CA SER A 160 20.80 0.54 -24.94
C SER A 160 20.42 1.99 -25.16
N VAL A 161 20.09 2.67 -24.06
CA VAL A 161 19.83 4.11 -24.04
C VAL A 161 20.61 4.72 -22.88
N HIS A 162 21.69 5.44 -23.16
CA HIS A 162 22.48 6.04 -22.08
C HIS A 162 22.93 7.45 -22.38
N ARG A 163 23.16 8.22 -21.30
CA ARG A 163 23.30 9.68 -21.37
C ARG A 163 22.08 10.30 -22.06
N SER A 164 20.89 10.02 -21.53
CA SER A 164 19.63 10.51 -22.11
C SER A 164 19.14 11.78 -21.43
N PHE A 165 18.86 12.80 -22.24
CA PHE A 165 18.43 14.11 -21.76
C PHE A 165 16.90 14.24 -21.62
N TYR A 166 16.12 13.29 -22.16
CA TYR A 166 14.69 13.20 -21.89
C TYR A 166 14.07 11.86 -22.29
N ARG A 167 13.69 11.05 -21.30
CA ARG A 167 13.11 9.69 -21.40
C ARG A 167 14.04 8.64 -22.00
N CYS A 168 13.58 7.40 -22.13
CA CYS A 168 14.23 6.38 -22.95
C CYS A 168 13.31 5.98 -24.09
N ILE A 169 12.32 5.13 -23.77
CA ILE A 169 11.37 4.57 -24.72
C ILE A 169 9.98 5.07 -24.34
N SER A 170 9.37 5.80 -25.26
CA SER A 170 8.01 6.32 -25.08
C SER A 170 7.05 5.58 -25.98
N ILE A 171 5.98 5.06 -25.38
CA ILE A 171 4.85 4.46 -26.08
C ILE A 171 3.68 5.41 -25.85
N HIS A 172 3.25 6.05 -26.94
CA HIS A 172 2.20 7.07 -26.90
C HIS A 172 1.10 6.68 -27.87
N GLY A 173 -0.14 6.51 -27.38
CA GLY A 173 -1.29 6.14 -28.23
C GLY A 173 -1.07 4.88 -29.07
N THR A 174 -0.27 3.95 -28.56
CA THR A 174 0.22 2.79 -29.30
C THR A 174 0.01 1.52 -28.46
N HIS A 175 -0.40 0.45 -29.12
CA HIS A 175 -0.71 -0.85 -28.52
C HIS A 175 0.15 -1.96 -29.11
N ASN A 176 0.22 -3.11 -28.44
CA ASN A 176 0.83 -4.33 -28.99
C ASN A 176 2.32 -4.18 -29.39
N THR A 177 3.07 -3.33 -28.69
CA THR A 177 4.54 -3.20 -28.87
C THR A 177 5.31 -4.00 -27.85
N THR A 178 6.55 -4.39 -28.19
CA THR A 178 7.46 -5.10 -27.28
C THR A 178 8.73 -4.29 -27.04
N THR A 179 8.99 -3.92 -25.78
CA THR A 179 10.24 -3.33 -25.33
C THR A 179 10.93 -4.31 -24.39
N THR A 180 12.02 -4.94 -24.82
CA THR A 180 12.61 -6.04 -24.04
C THR A 180 14.13 -6.14 -24.07
N GLU A 181 14.73 -6.62 -22.98
CA GLU A 181 16.18 -6.89 -22.89
C GLU A 181 17.04 -5.64 -23.12
N ASN A 182 16.52 -4.45 -22.78
CA ASN A 182 17.23 -3.20 -22.99
C ASN A 182 17.94 -2.72 -21.72
N VAL A 183 19.03 -1.97 -21.89
CA VAL A 183 19.77 -1.33 -20.79
C VAL A 183 19.68 0.19 -20.92
N ALA A 184 19.17 0.85 -19.89
CA ALA A 184 19.14 2.30 -19.80
C ALA A 184 19.95 2.83 -18.62
N TYR A 185 20.68 3.91 -18.81
CA TYR A 185 21.56 4.47 -17.78
C TYR A 185 21.76 5.99 -17.92
N ASP A 186 21.75 6.72 -16.82
CA ASP A 186 21.85 8.19 -16.78
C ASP A 186 20.75 8.86 -17.62
N VAL A 187 19.54 8.91 -17.05
CA VAL A 187 18.32 9.26 -17.78
C VAL A 187 17.58 10.40 -17.09
N THR A 188 17.31 11.47 -17.81
CA THR A 188 16.43 12.57 -17.35
C THR A 188 14.97 12.27 -17.66
N GLY A 189 14.07 12.45 -16.69
CA GLY A 189 12.64 12.16 -16.85
C GLY A 189 12.35 10.65 -16.83
N TYR A 190 11.08 10.28 -16.99
CA TYR A 190 10.67 8.87 -16.97
C TYR A 190 11.30 8.08 -18.12
N CYS A 191 11.95 6.94 -17.83
CA CYS A 191 12.66 6.18 -18.86
C CYS A 191 11.72 5.40 -19.78
N TYR A 192 11.01 4.40 -19.25
CA TYR A 192 9.97 3.66 -19.98
C TYR A 192 8.61 4.30 -19.69
N TYR A 193 8.05 4.97 -20.69
CA TYR A 193 6.99 5.96 -20.49
C TYR A 193 5.74 5.65 -21.31
N LEU A 194 4.62 5.34 -20.64
CA LEU A 194 3.28 5.28 -21.22
C LEU A 194 2.58 6.63 -21.04
N GLU A 195 2.23 7.31 -22.12
CA GLU A 195 1.96 8.75 -22.09
C GLU A 195 0.53 9.13 -21.65
N ASP A 196 -0.50 8.62 -22.33
CA ASP A 196 -1.86 9.17 -22.20
C ASP A 196 -2.83 8.27 -21.40
N GLY A 197 -2.42 7.07 -21.02
CA GLY A 197 -3.24 6.08 -20.31
C GLY A 197 -4.13 5.24 -21.22
N VAL A 198 -4.10 5.48 -22.54
CA VAL A 198 -4.79 4.65 -23.53
C VAL A 198 -3.97 3.47 -23.99
N GLU A 199 -2.67 3.44 -23.71
CA GLU A 199 -1.75 2.40 -24.16
C GLU A 199 -2.06 1.07 -23.46
N GLU A 200 -2.36 0.05 -24.26
CA GLU A 200 -2.78 -1.28 -23.80
C GLU A 200 -2.06 -2.37 -24.57
N ASP A 201 -1.93 -3.56 -23.97
CA ASP A 201 -1.33 -4.74 -24.59
C ASP A 201 0.13 -4.59 -25.03
N ASN A 202 0.86 -3.63 -24.45
CA ASN A 202 2.30 -3.53 -24.64
C ASN A 202 3.02 -4.47 -23.67
N THR A 203 4.17 -4.98 -24.10
CA THR A 203 5.07 -5.80 -23.27
C THR A 203 6.35 -5.03 -22.98
N LEU A 204 6.59 -4.72 -21.71
CA LEU A 204 7.83 -4.18 -21.19
C LEU A 204 8.48 -5.30 -20.36
N SER A 205 9.54 -5.93 -20.85
CA SER A 205 10.12 -7.08 -20.16
C SER A 205 11.63 -7.18 -20.14
N PHE A 206 12.22 -7.62 -19.03
CA PHE A 206 13.66 -7.85 -18.89
C PHE A 206 14.53 -6.62 -19.21
N ASN A 207 13.98 -5.42 -18.98
CA ASN A 207 14.72 -4.18 -19.16
C ASN A 207 15.40 -3.77 -17.85
N LEU A 208 16.63 -3.27 -17.94
CA LEU A 208 17.34 -2.60 -16.84
C LEU A 208 17.30 -1.09 -17.06
N VAL A 209 16.99 -0.33 -16.02
CA VAL A 209 17.24 1.12 -15.96
C VAL A 209 17.90 1.50 -14.64
N ALA A 210 18.92 2.34 -14.69
CA ALA A 210 19.59 2.87 -13.50
C ALA A 210 19.91 4.36 -13.65
N HIS A 211 20.14 5.04 -12.52
CA HIS A 211 20.52 6.45 -12.47
C HIS A 211 19.50 7.37 -13.17
N VAL A 212 18.24 7.31 -12.70
CA VAL A 212 17.11 8.11 -13.23
C VAL A 212 16.98 9.42 -12.46
N HIS A 213 16.71 10.51 -13.19
CA HIS A 213 16.68 11.87 -12.66
C HIS A 213 15.31 12.52 -12.83
N PHE A 214 14.67 12.87 -11.71
CA PHE A 214 13.50 13.74 -11.73
C PHE A 214 13.85 15.16 -12.13
N MET A 215 12.84 15.90 -12.58
CA MET A 215 12.98 17.28 -13.00
C MET A 215 12.43 18.24 -11.96
N GLY A 216 13.08 19.39 -11.80
CA GLY A 216 12.69 20.38 -10.81
C GLY A 216 12.87 19.86 -9.38
N LYS A 217 12.00 20.29 -8.47
CA LYS A 217 12.09 19.92 -7.05
C LYS A 217 11.29 18.63 -6.79
N ALA A 218 11.93 17.61 -6.23
CA ALA A 218 11.25 16.38 -5.83
C ALA A 218 10.12 16.68 -4.83
N PRO A 219 8.87 16.24 -5.09
CA PRO A 219 7.75 16.44 -4.18
C PRO A 219 7.97 15.75 -2.84
N TYR A 220 7.52 16.42 -1.78
CA TYR A 220 7.59 15.93 -0.40
C TYR A 220 6.45 16.51 0.42
N GLY A 221 6.07 15.81 1.49
CA GLY A 221 5.31 16.40 2.58
C GLY A 221 5.41 15.64 3.90
N GLY A 222 4.91 16.27 4.96
CA GLY A 222 4.83 15.66 6.29
C GLY A 222 3.54 14.84 6.40
N GLY A 223 3.63 13.52 6.18
CA GLY A 223 2.47 12.62 6.12
C GLY A 223 2.13 12.24 4.69
N GLN A 224 0.84 11.94 4.42
CA GLN A 224 0.35 11.38 3.15
C GLN A 224 0.15 12.42 2.02
N THR A 225 0.33 13.71 2.29
CA THR A 225 0.15 14.77 1.29
C THR A 225 1.50 15.30 0.82
N THR A 226 1.53 15.80 -0.42
CA THR A 226 2.70 16.50 -0.98
C THR A 226 2.26 17.81 -1.61
N GLU A 227 3.23 18.65 -1.98
CA GLU A 227 2.98 19.74 -2.92
C GLU A 227 2.46 19.20 -4.27
N LYS A 228 1.50 19.93 -4.87
CA LYS A 228 1.01 19.65 -6.23
C LYS A 228 1.92 20.35 -7.23
N ASN A 229 2.23 19.66 -8.32
CA ASN A 229 3.00 20.19 -9.43
C ASN A 229 2.06 20.58 -10.56
N TYR A 230 2.31 21.72 -11.18
CA TYR A 230 1.46 22.28 -12.22
C TYR A 230 2.25 22.34 -13.53
N GLN A 231 1.58 22.01 -14.62
CA GLN A 231 2.15 22.16 -15.94
C GLN A 231 2.58 23.61 -16.17
N SER A 232 3.78 23.78 -16.69
CA SER A 232 4.37 25.09 -17.00
C SER A 232 5.31 24.97 -18.20
N VAL A 233 5.88 26.10 -18.63
CA VAL A 233 6.88 26.11 -19.71
C VAL A 233 8.17 25.37 -19.33
N ASP A 234 8.52 25.35 -18.05
CA ASP A 234 9.74 24.69 -17.54
C ASP A 234 9.47 23.25 -17.05
N MET A 235 8.20 22.82 -17.05
CA MET A 235 7.76 21.48 -16.69
C MET A 235 6.49 21.14 -17.48
N ILE A 236 6.68 20.73 -18.73
CA ILE A 236 5.58 20.45 -19.67
C ILE A 236 4.72 19.26 -19.23
N LEU A 237 5.31 18.32 -18.49
CA LEU A 237 4.62 17.23 -17.81
C LEU A 237 4.89 17.35 -16.31
N PRO A 238 3.91 17.78 -15.48
CA PRO A 238 4.15 18.00 -14.05
C PRO A 238 4.50 16.72 -13.28
N ALA A 239 4.22 15.54 -13.84
CA ALA A 239 4.63 14.27 -13.26
C ALA A 239 6.15 14.05 -13.28
N ASP A 240 6.90 14.68 -14.19
CA ASP A 240 8.37 14.53 -14.28
C ASP A 240 9.10 14.95 -12.97
N ALA A 241 8.42 15.68 -12.07
CA ALA A 241 8.87 15.93 -10.70
C ALA A 241 9.09 14.65 -9.86
N THR A 242 8.52 13.53 -10.30
CA THR A 242 8.65 12.20 -9.69
C THR A 242 9.17 11.16 -10.70
N ALA A 243 10.03 11.58 -11.63
CA ALA A 243 10.56 10.68 -12.64
C ALA A 243 11.12 9.38 -12.03
N SER A 244 10.79 8.28 -12.69
CA SER A 244 11.02 6.90 -12.26
C SER A 244 11.44 6.06 -13.47
N GLY A 245 12.03 4.89 -13.22
CA GLY A 245 12.43 3.97 -14.29
C GLY A 245 11.25 3.60 -15.21
N PHE A 246 10.12 3.25 -14.62
CA PHE A 246 8.91 2.87 -15.34
C PHE A 246 7.74 3.76 -14.94
N TYR A 247 7.05 4.33 -15.92
CA TYR A 247 5.84 5.13 -15.75
C TYR A 247 4.67 4.47 -16.48
N ILE A 248 3.86 3.73 -15.72
CA ILE A 248 2.83 2.84 -16.25
C ILE A 248 1.47 3.44 -15.91
N THR A 249 0.96 4.28 -16.81
CA THR A 249 -0.32 5.00 -16.66
C THR A 249 -1.54 4.11 -16.81
N ASN A 250 -1.39 2.94 -17.42
CA ASN A 250 -2.42 1.91 -17.53
C ASN A 250 -1.83 0.53 -17.23
N VAL A 251 -2.42 -0.17 -16.25
CA VAL A 251 -1.95 -1.49 -15.79
C VAL A 251 -2.36 -2.62 -16.73
N HIS A 252 -3.13 -2.35 -17.79
CA HIS A 252 -3.48 -3.32 -18.83
C HIS A 252 -2.34 -3.53 -19.85
N ASN A 253 -1.14 -3.75 -19.34
CA ASN A 253 0.09 -4.01 -20.07
C ASN A 253 0.90 -5.10 -19.34
N ASP A 254 1.78 -5.79 -20.06
CA ASP A 254 2.68 -6.79 -19.48
C ASP A 254 3.98 -6.12 -19.02
N VAL A 255 4.23 -6.09 -17.72
CA VAL A 255 5.45 -5.54 -17.09
C VAL A 255 6.16 -6.67 -16.34
N ILE A 256 7.19 -7.26 -16.96
CA ILE A 256 7.73 -8.56 -16.55
C ILE A 256 9.25 -8.52 -16.37
N GLY A 257 9.78 -8.90 -15.21
CA GLY A 257 11.22 -9.15 -15.05
C GLY A 257 12.12 -7.92 -15.22
N ASN A 258 11.57 -6.70 -15.10
CA ASN A 258 12.34 -5.48 -15.28
C ASN A 258 13.07 -5.08 -13.98
N VAL A 259 14.14 -4.30 -14.11
CA VAL A 259 14.92 -3.79 -12.97
C VAL A 259 15.03 -2.26 -13.04
N ALA A 260 14.79 -1.58 -11.92
CA ALA A 260 14.90 -0.13 -11.79
C ALA A 260 15.75 0.29 -10.58
N SER A 261 16.80 1.07 -10.82
CA SER A 261 17.61 1.75 -9.80
C SER A 261 17.46 3.27 -9.90
N GLY A 262 17.29 3.92 -8.75
CA GLY A 262 17.24 5.38 -8.66
C GLY A 262 15.91 6.01 -9.06
N GLY A 263 15.91 7.33 -9.21
CA GLY A 263 14.71 8.13 -9.44
C GLY A 263 13.97 8.51 -8.15
N TRP A 264 12.76 9.06 -8.32
CA TRP A 264 11.88 9.32 -7.19
C TRP A 264 11.27 8.00 -6.65
N ALA A 265 10.84 7.15 -7.57
CA ALA A 265 10.48 5.75 -7.38
C ALA A 265 11.16 4.89 -8.47
N GLY A 266 11.15 3.56 -8.32
CA GLY A 266 11.59 2.65 -9.38
C GLY A 266 10.49 2.45 -10.43
N PHE A 267 9.29 2.10 -9.97
CA PHE A 267 8.09 1.93 -10.77
C PHE A 267 6.98 2.85 -10.26
N ALA A 268 6.43 3.68 -11.13
CA ALA A 268 5.30 4.55 -10.85
C ALA A 268 4.06 4.09 -11.63
N PHE A 269 2.96 3.88 -10.91
CA PHE A 269 1.66 3.50 -11.44
C PHE A 269 0.62 4.59 -11.13
N PRO A 270 0.73 5.77 -11.78
CA PRO A 270 -0.17 6.91 -11.56
C PRO A 270 -1.62 6.56 -11.86
N ILE A 271 -2.53 7.26 -11.17
CA ILE A 271 -3.97 7.15 -11.41
C ILE A 271 -4.38 8.21 -12.44
N LEU A 272 -4.88 7.73 -13.57
CA LEU A 272 -5.52 8.54 -14.59
C LEU A 272 -7.01 8.23 -14.60
N TYR A 273 -7.83 9.18 -14.13
CA TYR A 273 -9.28 9.03 -14.12
C TYR A 273 -9.91 9.12 -15.52
N GLN A 274 -9.22 9.79 -16.43
CA GLN A 274 -9.52 9.89 -17.85
C GLN A 274 -8.20 9.93 -18.62
N PRO A 275 -8.20 9.56 -19.92
CA PRO A 275 -7.04 9.72 -20.77
C PRO A 275 -6.55 11.17 -20.83
N LEU A 276 -5.28 11.34 -21.22
CA LEU A 276 -4.65 12.64 -21.33
C LEU A 276 -4.32 12.98 -22.78
N GLY A 277 -3.75 14.17 -22.96
CA GLY A 277 -3.15 14.59 -24.22
C GLY A 277 -4.12 14.58 -25.40
N PRO A 278 -3.63 14.21 -26.60
CA PRO A 278 -4.46 13.99 -27.79
C PRO A 278 -5.57 12.94 -27.62
N HIS A 279 -5.49 12.06 -26.63
CA HIS A 279 -6.45 10.98 -26.40
C HIS A 279 -7.49 11.29 -25.33
N LYS A 280 -7.51 12.49 -24.74
CA LYS A 280 -8.43 12.87 -23.64
C LYS A 280 -9.93 12.65 -23.93
N ASP A 281 -10.31 12.64 -25.20
CA ASP A 281 -11.71 12.44 -25.65
C ASP A 281 -12.02 10.98 -26.00
N VAL A 282 -11.06 10.05 -25.84
CA VAL A 282 -11.28 8.61 -25.96
C VAL A 282 -12.19 8.15 -24.83
N ASN A 283 -13.27 7.43 -25.18
CA ASN A 283 -14.26 6.92 -24.24
C ASN A 283 -13.71 5.73 -23.43
N MET A 284 -12.86 6.03 -22.44
CA MET A 284 -12.11 5.08 -21.64
C MET A 284 -11.86 5.64 -20.23
N ARG A 285 -11.68 4.76 -19.25
CA ARG A 285 -11.19 5.11 -17.92
C ARG A 285 -9.97 4.24 -17.56
N PRO A 286 -8.74 4.78 -17.65
CA PRO A 286 -7.52 4.02 -17.34
C PRO A 286 -7.51 3.47 -15.91
N SER A 287 -7.98 4.26 -14.93
CA SER A 287 -8.06 3.82 -13.53
C SER A 287 -9.03 2.65 -13.26
N SER A 288 -9.87 2.28 -14.23
CA SER A 288 -10.80 1.15 -14.14
C SER A 288 -10.38 -0.08 -14.94
N ARG A 289 -9.25 -0.02 -15.64
CA ARG A 289 -8.73 -1.17 -16.37
C ARG A 289 -8.17 -2.22 -15.42
N THR A 290 -8.36 -3.49 -15.80
CA THR A 290 -7.78 -4.62 -15.08
C THR A 290 -6.29 -4.72 -15.38
N SER A 291 -5.49 -5.13 -14.39
CA SER A 291 -4.08 -5.42 -14.65
C SER A 291 -3.94 -6.63 -15.57
N LYS A 292 -2.94 -6.61 -16.46
CA LYS A 292 -2.59 -7.77 -17.26
C LYS A 292 -1.55 -8.63 -16.53
N THR A 293 -0.25 -8.33 -16.68
CA THR A 293 0.82 -9.05 -15.97
C THR A 293 1.76 -8.06 -15.31
N LEU A 294 1.95 -8.16 -13.99
CA LEU A 294 2.98 -7.43 -13.25
C LEU A 294 3.79 -8.46 -12.45
N ASP A 295 4.89 -8.96 -13.02
CA ASP A 295 5.58 -10.14 -12.49
C ASP A 295 7.10 -10.00 -12.49
N GLY A 296 7.79 -10.47 -11.46
CA GLY A 296 9.25 -10.63 -11.48
C GLY A 296 10.06 -9.33 -11.46
N ASN A 297 9.44 -8.17 -11.21
CA ASN A 297 10.13 -6.88 -11.31
C ASN A 297 10.95 -6.58 -10.05
N THR A 298 12.06 -5.87 -10.21
CA THR A 298 12.98 -5.51 -9.12
C THR A 298 13.20 -4.00 -9.06
N ALA A 299 13.11 -3.39 -7.89
CA ALA A 299 13.34 -1.96 -7.69
C ALA A 299 14.25 -1.71 -6.48
N HIS A 300 15.24 -0.84 -6.62
CA HIS A 300 16.13 -0.50 -5.51
C HIS A 300 16.74 0.89 -5.62
N SER A 301 17.42 1.33 -4.54
CA SER A 301 18.14 2.60 -4.49
C SER A 301 17.27 3.84 -4.83
N ALA A 302 15.96 3.70 -4.69
CA ALA A 302 14.91 4.67 -4.98
C ALA A 302 14.14 5.03 -3.69
N GLY A 303 13.20 5.98 -3.74
CA GLY A 303 12.36 6.34 -2.58
C GLY A 303 13.06 7.27 -1.56
N TRP A 304 14.14 7.94 -1.96
CA TRP A 304 14.94 8.81 -1.08
C TRP A 304 14.23 10.12 -0.67
N TRP A 305 13.31 10.61 -1.51
CA TRP A 305 12.87 12.02 -1.44
C TRP A 305 11.67 12.27 -0.54
N TRP A 306 10.93 11.22 -0.16
CA TRP A 306 9.77 11.31 0.71
C TRP A 306 9.59 10.00 1.49
N GLY A 307 9.06 10.08 2.71
CA GLY A 307 8.88 8.93 3.59
C GLY A 307 7.91 7.87 3.04
N HIS A 308 7.04 8.26 2.10
CA HIS A 308 6.07 7.40 1.44
C HIS A 308 6.39 7.19 -0.05
N ALA A 309 7.52 7.70 -0.55
CA ALA A 309 7.97 7.34 -1.88
C ALA A 309 8.37 5.86 -1.87
N GLY A 310 7.78 5.09 -2.79
CA GLY A 310 7.93 3.64 -2.89
C GLY A 310 8.98 3.23 -3.91
N ALA A 311 9.58 2.04 -3.76
CA ALA A 311 10.28 1.40 -4.87
C ALA A 311 9.27 1.01 -5.97
N PHE A 312 8.15 0.42 -5.55
CA PHE A 312 6.92 0.30 -6.32
C PHE A 312 5.88 1.27 -5.77
N TYR A 313 5.39 2.18 -6.61
CA TYR A 313 4.52 3.27 -6.19
C TYR A 313 3.17 3.22 -6.93
N PHE A 314 2.14 2.68 -6.25
CA PHE A 314 0.77 2.61 -6.74
C PHE A 314 -0.04 3.79 -6.20
N GLY A 315 0.02 4.91 -6.91
CA GLY A 315 -0.37 6.16 -6.30
C GLY A 315 -0.26 7.36 -7.21
N ALA A 316 -0.43 8.55 -6.62
CA ALA A 316 -0.50 9.84 -7.32
C ALA A 316 -1.63 9.96 -8.33
N THR A 317 -2.01 11.20 -8.62
CA THR A 317 -3.04 11.53 -9.62
C THR A 317 -2.50 12.53 -10.63
N LEU A 318 -2.74 12.26 -11.91
CA LEU A 318 -2.48 13.20 -13.00
C LEU A 318 -3.80 13.52 -13.69
N TYR A 319 -4.19 14.80 -13.70
CA TYR A 319 -5.49 15.22 -14.21
C TYR A 319 -5.44 16.66 -14.74
N TYR A 320 -6.45 17.04 -15.54
CA TYR A 320 -6.62 18.43 -15.98
C TYR A 320 -7.27 19.28 -14.88
N ASN A 321 -6.74 20.48 -14.67
CA ASN A 321 -7.27 21.42 -13.70
C ASN A 321 -8.72 21.83 -14.05
N THR A 322 -9.58 21.92 -13.03
CA THR A 322 -11.01 22.25 -13.17
C THR A 322 -11.30 23.74 -13.24
N ASP A 323 -10.30 24.60 -13.05
CA ASP A 323 -10.41 26.07 -13.12
C ASP A 323 -10.58 26.63 -14.54
N GLY A 324 -10.60 25.76 -15.56
CA GLY A 324 -10.73 26.14 -16.96
C GLY A 324 -9.40 26.50 -17.65
N SER A 325 -8.26 26.42 -16.96
CA SER A 325 -6.93 26.64 -17.56
C SER A 325 -6.55 25.58 -18.59
N GLY A 326 -7.10 24.36 -18.48
CA GLY A 326 -6.74 23.23 -19.32
C GLY A 326 -5.33 22.68 -19.07
N LEU A 327 -4.67 23.13 -17.99
CA LEU A 327 -3.33 22.68 -17.60
C LEU A 327 -3.39 21.38 -16.80
N LEU A 328 -2.36 20.55 -16.94
CA LEU A 328 -2.21 19.35 -16.11
C LEU A 328 -1.78 19.71 -14.68
N VAL A 329 -2.28 18.94 -13.73
CA VAL A 329 -1.90 18.97 -12.31
C VAL A 329 -1.49 17.56 -11.91
N TYR A 330 -0.34 17.45 -11.28
CA TYR A 330 0.16 16.21 -10.69
C TYR A 330 0.18 16.32 -9.17
N ASN A 331 -0.54 15.44 -8.50
CA ASN A 331 -0.48 15.30 -7.05
C ASN A 331 0.27 14.00 -6.73
N ALA A 332 1.51 14.12 -6.27
CA ALA A 332 2.31 12.96 -5.91
C ALA A 332 1.74 12.25 -4.66
N GLY A 333 1.15 12.98 -3.71
CA GLY A 333 0.57 12.42 -2.49
C GLY A 333 -0.74 11.65 -2.71
N ARG A 334 -1.33 11.19 -1.59
CA ARG A 334 -2.63 10.52 -1.59
C ARG A 334 -3.73 11.50 -2.05
N ASP A 335 -4.60 11.02 -2.92
CA ASP A 335 -5.76 11.76 -3.42
C ASP A 335 -6.99 10.86 -3.38
N THR A 336 -7.90 11.15 -2.45
CA THR A 336 -9.13 10.38 -2.27
C THR A 336 -10.22 10.75 -3.27
N SER A 337 -9.99 11.75 -4.14
CA SER A 337 -10.94 12.17 -5.17
C SER A 337 -10.92 11.25 -6.39
N PHE A 338 -9.79 10.59 -6.64
CA PHE A 338 -9.57 9.73 -7.79
C PHE A 338 -8.96 8.39 -7.34
N GLY A 339 -9.80 7.39 -7.12
CA GLY A 339 -9.36 6.03 -6.81
C GLY A 339 -9.15 5.17 -8.05
N ARG A 340 -8.25 4.19 -7.96
CA ARG A 340 -8.24 3.05 -8.91
C ARG A 340 -9.44 2.16 -8.60
N SER A 341 -10.18 1.78 -9.64
CA SER A 341 -11.32 0.88 -9.48
C SER A 341 -11.41 -0.11 -10.63
N PRO A 342 -10.51 -1.12 -10.64
CA PRO A 342 -10.50 -2.15 -11.67
C PRO A 342 -11.84 -2.88 -11.71
N CYS A 343 -12.39 -3.04 -12.92
CA CYS A 343 -13.69 -3.65 -13.12
C CYS A 343 -13.63 -4.67 -14.26
N LEU A 344 -14.23 -5.85 -14.05
CA LEU A 344 -14.41 -6.89 -15.07
C LEU A 344 -15.32 -6.44 -16.21
N VAL A 345 -16.16 -5.43 -15.97
CA VAL A 345 -17.08 -4.84 -16.95
C VAL A 345 -16.62 -3.44 -17.30
N ASP A 346 -16.34 -3.22 -18.59
CA ASP A 346 -16.05 -1.89 -19.10
C ASP A 346 -17.31 -1.01 -19.10
N LYS A 347 -17.41 -0.14 -18.10
CA LYS A 347 -18.53 0.80 -17.97
C LYS A 347 -18.53 1.88 -19.05
N CYS A 348 -17.36 2.21 -19.60
CA CYS A 348 -17.25 3.16 -20.70
C CYS A 348 -17.83 2.60 -22.00
N ALA A 349 -17.63 1.30 -22.27
CA ALA A 349 -18.21 0.64 -23.45
C ALA A 349 -19.76 0.72 -23.47
N ALA A 350 -20.40 0.79 -22.30
CA ALA A 350 -21.84 0.98 -22.15
C ALA A 350 -22.31 2.45 -22.16
N GLY A 351 -21.40 3.41 -22.41
CA GLY A 351 -21.70 4.85 -22.38
C GLY A 351 -21.85 5.44 -20.98
N ASN A 352 -21.45 4.71 -19.93
CA ASN A 352 -21.54 5.14 -18.54
C ASN A 352 -20.17 5.06 -17.84
N CYS A 353 -19.16 5.76 -18.36
CA CYS A 353 -17.80 5.76 -17.76
C CYS A 353 -17.78 6.12 -16.27
N GLY A 354 -18.73 6.93 -15.80
CA GLY A 354 -18.86 7.30 -14.39
C GLY A 354 -19.54 6.24 -13.51
N GLY A 355 -19.99 5.12 -14.09
CA GLY A 355 -20.73 4.08 -13.39
C GLY A 355 -19.90 3.41 -12.28
N TYR A 356 -20.56 3.13 -11.17
CA TYR A 356 -19.98 2.37 -10.07
C TYR A 356 -19.74 0.91 -10.48
N CYS A 357 -18.56 0.37 -10.13
CA CYS A 357 -18.24 -1.05 -10.33
C CYS A 357 -18.85 -1.88 -9.19
N GLN A 358 -19.85 -2.71 -9.51
CA GLN A 358 -20.57 -3.48 -8.51
C GLN A 358 -19.64 -4.50 -7.85
N PRO A 359 -19.83 -4.88 -6.57
CA PRO A 359 -18.92 -5.78 -5.85
C PRO A 359 -18.58 -7.08 -6.60
N HIS A 360 -19.55 -7.71 -7.27
CA HIS A 360 -19.34 -8.93 -8.06
C HIS A 360 -18.61 -8.72 -9.40
N GLU A 361 -18.43 -7.47 -9.83
CA GLU A 361 -17.70 -7.07 -11.05
C GLU A 361 -16.32 -6.51 -10.71
N GLN A 362 -15.98 -6.32 -9.43
CA GLN A 362 -14.70 -5.76 -9.02
C GLN A 362 -13.57 -6.72 -9.36
N ALA A 363 -12.45 -6.16 -9.80
CA ALA A 363 -11.23 -6.90 -10.10
C ALA A 363 -10.08 -6.43 -9.20
N TRP A 364 -9.05 -7.26 -9.12
CA TRP A 364 -7.84 -7.01 -8.35
C TRP A 364 -6.68 -6.62 -9.26
N VAL A 365 -5.80 -5.74 -8.78
CA VAL A 365 -4.48 -5.52 -9.38
C VAL A 365 -3.52 -6.54 -8.77
N ARG A 366 -3.00 -7.45 -9.59
CA ARG A 366 -2.07 -8.49 -9.12
C ARG A 366 -0.63 -8.11 -9.44
N LEU A 367 0.21 -8.11 -8.41
CA LEU A 367 1.67 -8.01 -8.50
C LEU A 367 2.29 -9.28 -7.93
N SER A 368 3.16 -9.93 -8.70
CA SER A 368 3.79 -11.19 -8.30
C SER A 368 5.32 -11.19 -8.43
N ASN A 369 5.97 -12.01 -7.60
CA ASN A 369 7.40 -12.34 -7.65
C ASN A 369 8.33 -11.13 -7.72
N SER A 370 7.89 -9.98 -7.21
CA SER A 370 8.62 -8.72 -7.34
C SER A 370 9.45 -8.46 -6.10
N LYS A 371 10.55 -7.72 -6.25
CA LYS A 371 11.55 -7.52 -5.19
C LYS A 371 11.87 -6.03 -5.02
N ALA A 372 11.81 -5.54 -3.80
CA ALA A 372 12.34 -4.23 -3.44
C ALA A 372 13.56 -4.38 -2.53
N PHE A 373 14.61 -3.60 -2.74
CA PHE A 373 15.72 -3.55 -1.78
C PHE A 373 16.39 -2.18 -1.69
N LEU A 374 17.11 -1.93 -0.59
CA LEU A 374 17.86 -0.68 -0.38
C LEU A 374 17.01 0.60 -0.57
N THR A 375 15.72 0.54 -0.23
CA THR A 375 14.79 1.66 -0.30
C THR A 375 14.58 2.24 1.10
N PRO A 376 15.01 3.48 1.39
CA PRO A 376 14.98 4.02 2.75
C PRO A 376 13.56 4.29 3.26
N GLY A 377 12.62 4.52 2.34
CA GLY A 377 11.19 4.70 2.60
C GLY A 377 10.42 3.38 2.56
N VAL A 378 9.54 3.21 1.58
CA VAL A 378 8.66 2.04 1.46
C VAL A 378 9.09 1.16 0.29
N GLY A 379 9.15 -0.16 0.47
CA GLY A 379 9.37 -1.08 -0.65
C GLY A 379 8.21 -1.03 -1.66
N LEU A 380 7.00 -1.36 -1.22
CA LEU A 380 5.76 -1.23 -2.00
C LEU A 380 4.80 -0.31 -1.29
N ASN A 381 4.45 0.81 -1.91
CA ASN A 381 3.42 1.74 -1.44
C ASN A 381 2.18 1.67 -2.35
N SER A 382 0.98 1.64 -1.76
CA SER A 382 -0.28 1.74 -2.49
C SER A 382 -1.34 2.58 -1.78
N TRP A 383 -1.93 3.51 -2.53
CA TRP A 383 -3.08 4.35 -2.13
C TRP A 383 -4.40 3.93 -2.77
N THR A 384 -4.48 2.75 -3.40
CA THR A 384 -5.61 2.46 -4.31
C THR A 384 -6.36 1.16 -4.09
N GLY A 385 -5.96 0.37 -3.08
CA GLY A 385 -6.71 -0.81 -2.64
C GLY A 385 -6.81 -1.93 -3.68
N ARG A 386 -7.53 -3.00 -3.34
CA ARG A 386 -7.81 -4.18 -4.20
C ARG A 386 -6.57 -4.72 -4.90
N MET A 387 -5.54 -5.03 -4.10
CA MET A 387 -4.29 -5.59 -4.62
C MET A 387 -4.05 -7.02 -4.13
N GLU A 388 -3.65 -7.89 -5.05
CA GLU A 388 -3.06 -9.18 -4.76
C GLU A 388 -1.54 -9.04 -4.86
N ILE A 389 -0.83 -9.27 -3.76
CA ILE A 389 0.63 -9.14 -3.67
C ILE A 389 1.19 -10.53 -3.33
N VAL A 390 1.77 -11.22 -4.32
CA VAL A 390 2.11 -12.64 -4.19
C VAL A 390 3.59 -12.89 -4.43
N GLY A 391 4.31 -13.48 -3.48
CA GLY A 391 5.75 -13.74 -3.64
C GLY A 391 6.59 -12.47 -3.65
N TYR A 392 6.13 -11.42 -2.97
CA TYR A 392 6.85 -10.14 -2.87
C TYR A 392 7.99 -10.24 -1.86
N GLU A 393 9.18 -9.75 -2.23
CA GLU A 393 10.32 -9.69 -1.34
C GLU A 393 10.75 -8.24 -1.04
N ALA A 394 11.08 -7.95 0.21
CA ALA A 394 11.62 -6.66 0.62
C ALA A 394 12.90 -6.86 1.45
N HIS A 395 14.01 -6.22 1.07
CA HIS A 395 15.31 -6.37 1.74
C HIS A 395 15.94 -5.02 2.08
N ASP A 396 16.32 -4.81 3.34
CA ASP A 396 16.97 -3.56 3.79
C ASP A 396 16.14 -2.28 3.50
N VAL A 397 14.81 -2.40 3.51
CA VAL A 397 13.93 -1.25 3.28
C VAL A 397 13.52 -0.54 4.58
N GLY A 398 12.94 0.65 4.49
CA GLY A 398 12.37 1.36 5.64
C GLY A 398 11.13 0.67 6.19
N LEU A 399 10.14 0.44 5.32
CA LEU A 399 8.91 -0.33 5.55
C LEU A 399 8.69 -1.28 4.36
N SER A 400 8.39 -2.55 4.60
CA SER A 400 8.27 -3.54 3.53
C SER A 400 7.07 -3.27 2.61
N LEU A 401 5.92 -2.99 3.20
CA LEU A 401 4.66 -2.75 2.49
C LEU A 401 3.82 -1.71 3.22
N GLU A 402 3.32 -0.72 2.49
CA GLU A 402 2.36 0.29 2.93
C GLU A 402 1.05 0.13 2.13
N ALA A 403 0.01 -0.40 2.78
CA ALA A 403 -1.28 -0.75 2.19
C ALA A 403 -2.40 0.16 2.73
N LEU A 404 -2.61 1.32 2.09
CA LEU A 404 -3.41 2.41 2.65
C LEU A 404 -4.74 2.65 1.92
N GLU A 405 -5.50 1.57 1.77
CA GLU A 405 -6.89 1.49 1.28
C GLU A 405 -7.47 0.11 1.64
N SER A 406 -8.75 -0.16 1.36
CA SER A 406 -9.34 -1.48 1.59
C SER A 406 -8.88 -2.55 0.57
N GLY A 407 -8.98 -3.82 0.98
CA GLY A 407 -8.81 -5.00 0.12
C GLY A 407 -7.36 -5.25 -0.31
N PHE A 408 -6.52 -5.78 0.58
CA PHE A 408 -5.22 -6.34 0.17
C PHE A 408 -5.14 -7.80 0.56
N TRP A 409 -4.77 -8.63 -0.40
CA TRP A 409 -4.33 -9.99 -0.11
C TRP A 409 -2.84 -10.11 -0.38
N VAL A 410 -2.08 -10.32 0.68
CA VAL A 410 -0.63 -10.47 0.67
C VAL A 410 -0.32 -11.94 0.93
N ASP A 411 0.33 -12.60 -0.02
CA ASP A 411 0.61 -14.03 0.05
C ASP A 411 2.09 -14.33 -0.23
N ASN A 412 2.69 -15.25 0.52
CA ASN A 412 4.07 -15.68 0.33
C ASN A 412 5.08 -14.51 0.33
N MET A 413 4.87 -13.49 1.17
CA MET A 413 5.77 -12.34 1.27
C MET A 413 7.03 -12.71 2.07
N LEU A 414 8.20 -12.24 1.63
CA LEU A 414 9.44 -12.29 2.41
C LEU A 414 9.92 -10.88 2.76
N ALA A 415 9.80 -10.48 4.02
CA ALA A 415 10.34 -9.23 4.53
C ALA A 415 11.65 -9.50 5.29
N VAL A 416 12.78 -9.29 4.62
CA VAL A 416 14.11 -9.29 5.24
C VAL A 416 14.40 -7.87 5.70
N CYS A 417 13.94 -7.54 6.91
CA CYS A 417 14.08 -6.18 7.45
C CYS A 417 15.55 -5.75 7.48
N ARG A 418 16.48 -6.64 7.85
CA ARG A 418 17.92 -6.44 7.61
C ARG A 418 18.64 -7.66 7.09
N THR A 419 19.45 -7.49 6.06
CA THR A 419 20.33 -8.54 5.54
C THR A 419 21.60 -8.71 6.39
N GLY A 420 21.97 -7.67 7.15
CA GLY A 420 23.25 -7.59 7.85
C GLY A 420 24.37 -6.94 7.02
N GLU A 421 24.07 -6.50 5.81
CA GLU A 421 24.97 -5.67 5.03
C GLU A 421 25.09 -4.26 5.60
N ASN A 422 26.27 -3.66 5.47
CA ASN A 422 26.49 -2.26 5.81
C ASN A 422 25.88 -1.39 4.71
N LEU A 423 24.91 -0.54 5.07
CA LEU A 423 24.19 0.28 4.11
C LEU A 423 25.09 1.42 3.62
N ALA A 424 25.40 1.44 2.33
CA ALA A 424 26.12 2.55 1.73
C ALA A 424 25.18 3.78 1.65
N MET A 425 25.56 4.84 2.38
CA MET A 425 24.77 6.07 2.56
C MET A 425 25.50 7.29 2.00
N PRO A 426 24.76 8.32 1.53
CA PRO A 426 25.36 9.62 1.22
C PRO A 426 25.95 10.28 2.48
N PRO A 427 26.87 11.25 2.34
CA PRO A 427 27.45 11.98 3.47
C PRO A 427 26.36 12.53 4.41
N ASN A 428 26.53 12.35 5.73
CA ASN A 428 25.56 12.69 6.78
C ASN A 428 24.23 11.89 6.75
N GLY A 429 24.08 10.93 5.85
CA GLY A 429 22.95 10.00 5.86
C GLY A 429 22.94 9.17 7.14
N GLN A 430 21.74 8.92 7.69
CA GLN A 430 21.55 8.21 8.95
C GLN A 430 20.78 6.92 8.71
N THR A 431 21.47 5.79 8.82
CA THR A 431 20.87 4.45 8.66
C THR A 431 19.78 4.17 9.71
N THR A 432 19.84 4.82 10.88
CA THR A 432 18.84 4.72 11.95
C THR A 432 17.47 5.29 11.56
N TYR A 433 17.41 6.16 10.54
CA TYR A 433 16.14 6.64 10.00
C TYR A 433 15.48 5.61 9.07
N ILE A 434 16.25 4.66 8.55
CA ILE A 434 15.74 3.49 7.86
C ILE A 434 15.36 2.49 8.94
N LYS A 435 14.06 2.30 9.16
CA LYS A 435 13.57 1.56 10.32
C LYS A 435 13.73 0.05 10.19
N GLY A 436 13.50 -0.51 9.00
CA GLY A 436 13.51 -1.97 8.83
C GLY A 436 12.26 -2.56 9.45
N ASP A 437 11.10 -2.05 9.01
CA ASP A 437 9.78 -2.45 9.46
C ASP A 437 9.16 -3.49 8.52
N GLY A 438 8.45 -4.44 9.11
CA GLY A 438 7.68 -5.44 8.36
C GLY A 438 6.41 -4.84 7.75
N PHE A 439 5.30 -4.90 8.48
CA PHE A 439 3.99 -4.46 8.02
C PHE A 439 3.29 -3.58 9.08
N PHE A 440 2.53 -2.58 8.64
CA PHE A 440 1.80 -1.67 9.52
C PHE A 440 0.30 -1.73 9.25
N TRP A 441 -0.49 -1.94 10.30
CA TRP A 441 -1.95 -1.87 10.27
C TRP A 441 -2.38 -0.42 10.45
N TYR A 442 -2.87 0.20 9.37
CA TYR A 442 -3.18 1.63 9.34
C TYR A 442 -4.08 2.00 8.17
N ASP A 443 -4.98 2.96 8.41
CA ASP A 443 -6.02 3.55 7.54
C ASP A 443 -7.46 3.04 7.85
N THR A 444 -8.46 3.56 7.11
CA THR A 444 -9.88 3.19 7.27
C THR A 444 -10.25 1.93 6.48
N GLY A 445 -11.22 1.16 6.97
CA GLY A 445 -11.88 0.09 6.19
C GLY A 445 -10.91 -0.98 5.75
N GLN A 446 -10.01 -1.36 6.66
CA GLN A 446 -8.91 -2.22 6.29
C GLN A 446 -9.39 -3.67 6.25
N GLU A 447 -9.23 -4.31 5.10
CA GLU A 447 -9.66 -5.68 4.82
C GLU A 447 -8.46 -6.51 4.36
N HIS A 448 -7.40 -6.46 5.15
CA HIS A 448 -6.10 -7.02 4.77
C HIS A 448 -5.98 -8.47 5.22
N ILE A 449 -5.62 -9.34 4.28
CA ILE A 449 -5.29 -10.73 4.55
C ILE A 449 -3.80 -10.93 4.26
N ILE A 450 -3.05 -11.41 5.24
CA ILE A 450 -1.62 -11.76 5.08
C ILE A 450 -1.47 -13.26 5.32
N SER A 451 -1.10 -14.00 4.28
CA SER A 451 -0.86 -15.44 4.32
C SER A 451 0.58 -15.80 3.92
N ASP A 452 1.09 -16.88 4.51
CA ASP A 452 2.34 -17.52 4.11
C ASP A 452 3.57 -16.57 4.16
N ALA A 453 3.52 -15.53 4.98
CA ALA A 453 4.56 -14.50 5.03
C ALA A 453 5.68 -14.85 6.01
N THR A 454 6.91 -14.54 5.62
CA THR A 454 8.12 -14.70 6.45
C THR A 454 8.72 -13.34 6.76
N PHE A 455 8.88 -13.04 8.04
CA PHE A 455 9.62 -11.87 8.52
C PHE A 455 10.97 -12.33 9.04
N ARG A 456 12.05 -11.81 8.47
CA ARG A 456 13.43 -12.18 8.79
C ARG A 456 14.20 -10.97 9.30
N ASN A 457 14.95 -11.13 10.39
CA ASN A 457 15.84 -10.09 10.92
C ASN A 457 15.12 -8.74 11.18
N CYS A 458 13.87 -8.81 11.65
CA CYS A 458 13.03 -7.65 11.95
C CYS A 458 13.07 -7.27 13.44
N GLY A 459 12.95 -5.97 13.71
CA GLY A 459 12.87 -5.44 15.06
C GLY A 459 14.24 -5.13 15.69
N TYR A 460 14.26 -4.07 16.49
CA TYR A 460 15.49 -3.59 17.13
C TYR A 460 15.92 -4.42 18.34
N ARG A 461 17.22 -4.70 18.42
CA ARG A 461 17.84 -5.48 19.50
C ARG A 461 18.70 -4.58 20.40
N GLN A 462 18.11 -4.00 21.44
CA GLN A 462 18.87 -3.35 22.52
C GLN A 462 18.38 -3.84 23.87
N SER A 463 19.26 -4.56 24.57
CA SER A 463 19.13 -5.16 25.91
C SER A 463 18.84 -6.67 25.96
N ALA A 464 19.56 -7.36 26.85
CA ALA A 464 19.29 -8.72 27.33
C ALA A 464 18.00 -8.84 28.17
N THR A 465 17.20 -7.76 28.26
CA THR A 465 15.94 -7.66 28.99
C THR A 465 14.74 -7.40 28.08
N ASN A 466 14.92 -7.42 26.75
CA ASN A 466 13.81 -7.29 25.81
C ASN A 466 13.11 -8.65 25.77
N ASN A 467 11.99 -8.81 26.49
CA ASN A 467 11.30 -10.10 26.73
C ASN A 467 10.66 -10.75 25.48
N TYR A 468 11.09 -10.36 24.29
CA TYR A 468 10.56 -10.76 23.00
C TYR A 468 11.58 -11.57 22.20
N ASP A 469 12.11 -12.62 22.81
CA ASP A 469 13.04 -13.58 22.18
C ASP A 469 12.32 -14.83 21.66
N GLN A 470 10.99 -14.87 21.78
CA GLN A 470 10.17 -15.88 21.13
C GLN A 470 10.42 -15.80 19.63
N TYR A 471 10.97 -16.89 19.07
CA TYR A 471 11.41 -17.02 17.67
C TYR A 471 12.70 -16.27 17.29
N ASP A 472 13.42 -15.66 18.25
CA ASP A 472 14.74 -15.04 18.01
C ASP A 472 15.90 -15.91 18.49
N SER A 473 16.59 -16.57 17.56
CA SER A 473 17.87 -17.26 17.82
C SER A 473 19.09 -16.44 17.41
N SER A 474 18.89 -15.26 16.83
CA SER A 474 20.00 -14.48 16.27
C SER A 474 20.84 -13.85 17.38
N PRO A 475 22.06 -13.38 17.09
CA PRO A 475 22.81 -12.49 17.97
C PRO A 475 22.55 -10.99 17.71
N THR A 476 22.01 -10.63 16.53
CA THR A 476 21.92 -9.23 16.08
C THR A 476 20.61 -8.86 15.37
N ARG A 477 19.73 -9.81 15.03
CA ARG A 477 18.55 -9.58 14.15
C ARG A 477 18.89 -8.81 12.87
N GLY A 478 20.09 -9.02 12.33
CA GLY A 478 20.60 -8.26 11.18
C GLY A 478 20.99 -6.80 11.46
N CYS A 479 20.75 -6.26 12.67
CA CYS A 479 21.18 -4.92 13.06
C CYS A 479 22.26 -5.01 14.17
N TYR A 480 23.53 -4.73 13.86
CA TYR A 480 24.59 -4.66 14.87
C TYR A 480 24.44 -3.38 15.72
N THR A 481 25.15 -3.29 16.86
CA THR A 481 25.17 -2.08 17.71
C THR A 481 25.85 -0.88 17.04
N GLU A 482 26.42 -1.07 15.86
CA GLU A 482 27.10 -0.05 15.07
C GLU A 482 26.11 0.64 14.11
N SER A 483 26.29 1.95 13.91
CA SER A 483 25.39 2.79 13.11
C SER A 483 25.41 2.53 11.60
N GLY A 484 26.11 1.52 11.09
CA GLY A 484 26.18 1.21 9.64
C GLY A 484 25.09 0.24 9.15
N TYR A 485 24.48 -0.53 10.05
CA TYR A 485 23.63 -1.67 9.67
C TYR A 485 22.13 -1.36 9.72
N GLY A 486 21.76 -0.12 10.06
CA GLY A 486 20.37 0.33 10.15
C GLY A 486 19.61 -0.18 11.37
N CYS A 487 18.30 0.10 11.39
CA CYS A 487 17.37 -0.12 12.51
C CYS A 487 17.51 0.92 13.64
N GLN A 488 16.37 1.21 14.27
CA GLN A 488 16.29 2.04 15.47
C GLN A 488 15.30 1.42 16.44
N SER A 489 15.22 1.94 17.67
CA SER A 489 14.35 1.43 18.74
C SER A 489 12.89 1.15 18.36
N LYS A 490 12.38 1.81 17.33
CA LYS A 490 11.01 1.66 16.81
C LYS A 490 10.82 0.57 15.75
N SER A 491 11.89 -0.07 15.29
CA SER A 491 11.80 -1.17 14.31
C SER A 491 10.94 -2.31 14.85
N THR A 492 10.04 -2.86 14.02
CA THR A 492 9.08 -3.90 14.41
C THR A 492 8.72 -4.85 13.27
N VAL A 493 8.13 -6.00 13.61
CA VAL A 493 7.50 -6.88 12.60
C VAL A 493 6.13 -6.31 12.22
N PHE A 494 5.27 -6.13 13.23
CA PHE A 494 3.96 -5.54 13.06
C PHE A 494 3.90 -4.19 13.79
N GLY A 495 3.47 -3.16 13.07
CA GLY A 495 3.21 -1.84 13.61
C GLY A 495 1.72 -1.52 13.60
N PHE A 496 1.28 -0.74 14.58
CA PHE A 496 -0.10 -0.26 14.68
C PHE A 496 -0.06 1.26 14.81
N LEU A 497 -0.76 1.96 13.93
CA LEU A 497 -0.83 3.41 13.94
C LEU A 497 -2.17 3.82 14.58
N THR A 498 -2.11 4.34 15.81
CA THR A 498 -3.27 4.57 16.67
C THR A 498 -3.56 6.04 16.88
N HIS A 499 -3.34 6.90 15.89
CA HIS A 499 -3.50 8.35 16.04
C HIS A 499 -4.81 8.91 15.52
N SER A 500 -5.74 8.04 15.13
CA SER A 500 -6.88 8.43 14.33
C SER A 500 -8.22 8.24 15.05
N ASP A 501 -9.00 9.31 15.12
CA ASP A 501 -10.41 9.27 15.53
C ASP A 501 -11.37 9.24 14.34
N THR A 502 -10.87 9.42 13.11
CA THR A 502 -11.68 9.45 11.87
C THR A 502 -11.53 8.18 11.03
N HIS A 503 -10.32 7.62 10.99
CA HIS A 503 -9.91 6.48 10.16
C HIS A 503 -9.60 5.28 11.05
N ASN A 504 -10.35 4.18 10.90
CA ASN A 504 -10.33 3.03 11.81
C ASN A 504 -10.17 1.72 11.03
N PRO A 505 -9.48 0.69 11.58
CA PRO A 505 -9.15 -0.53 10.85
C PRO A 505 -10.36 -1.40 10.47
N GLU A 506 -11.48 -1.37 11.21
CA GLU A 506 -12.66 -2.26 10.97
C GLU A 506 -12.29 -3.75 11.18
N VAL A 507 -13.11 -4.77 10.78
CA VAL A 507 -13.01 -6.14 11.36
C VAL A 507 -12.34 -7.22 10.50
N MET A 508 -12.36 -7.16 9.17
CA MET A 508 -11.97 -8.32 8.35
C MET A 508 -10.48 -8.44 8.02
N GLN A 509 -9.62 -8.12 8.99
CA GLN A 509 -8.18 -8.35 8.85
C GLN A 509 -7.78 -9.72 9.38
N ALA A 510 -6.93 -10.43 8.64
CA ALA A 510 -6.49 -11.76 9.05
C ALA A 510 -5.03 -12.06 8.71
N THR A 511 -4.43 -12.91 9.53
CA THR A 511 -3.10 -13.48 9.31
C THR A 511 -3.15 -15.00 9.34
N LYS A 512 -2.33 -15.67 8.52
CA LYS A 512 -2.18 -17.12 8.52
C LYS A 512 -0.77 -17.54 8.09
N ASN A 513 -0.23 -18.59 8.70
CA ASN A 513 1.06 -19.19 8.38
C ASN A 513 2.22 -18.17 8.37
N ILE A 514 2.30 -17.38 9.44
CA ILE A 514 3.34 -16.36 9.60
C ILE A 514 4.59 -16.99 10.21
N LYS A 515 5.75 -16.77 9.58
CA LYS A 515 7.04 -17.26 10.03
C LYS A 515 7.93 -16.12 10.51
N PHE A 516 8.58 -16.34 11.63
CA PHE A 516 9.58 -15.44 12.20
C PHE A 516 10.95 -16.14 12.14
N GLU A 517 11.91 -15.53 11.45
CA GLU A 517 13.26 -16.06 11.29
C GLU A 517 14.29 -15.07 11.82
N ASN A 518 15.05 -15.45 12.85
CA ASN A 518 16.08 -14.59 13.44
C ASN A 518 15.52 -13.22 13.85
N CYS A 519 14.24 -13.19 14.22
CA CYS A 519 13.54 -12.03 14.71
C CYS A 519 12.63 -12.49 15.83
N GLY A 520 12.54 -11.66 16.88
CA GLY A 520 11.52 -11.88 17.88
C GLY A 520 10.18 -11.53 17.27
N ARG A 521 9.12 -12.20 17.71
CA ARG A 521 7.80 -11.58 17.62
C ARG A 521 7.92 -10.16 18.20
N ARG A 522 7.45 -9.12 17.55
CA ARG A 522 7.50 -7.75 18.07
C ARG A 522 6.35 -6.98 17.47
N PHE A 523 5.52 -6.47 18.35
CA PHE A 523 4.45 -5.55 18.04
C PHE A 523 4.87 -4.17 18.51
N TYR A 524 4.54 -3.14 17.74
CA TYR A 524 4.80 -1.77 18.12
C TYR A 524 3.55 -0.94 17.88
N LEU A 525 2.96 -0.47 18.98
CA LEU A 525 1.94 0.56 18.95
C LEU A 525 2.62 1.92 18.81
N ARG A 526 2.23 2.70 17.80
CA ARG A 526 2.62 4.09 17.67
C ARG A 526 1.42 4.98 17.92
N ASP A 527 1.35 5.55 19.12
CA ASP A 527 0.48 6.67 19.42
C ASP A 527 1.20 7.98 19.11
N PHE A 528 0.61 8.84 18.28
CA PHE A 528 1.17 10.16 17.97
C PHE A 528 0.72 11.24 18.94
N ARG A 529 -0.15 10.89 19.89
CA ARG A 529 -0.55 11.75 21.01
C ARG A 529 0.40 11.62 22.21
N ASP A 530 1.27 10.60 22.19
CA ASP A 530 2.35 10.41 23.17
C ASP A 530 3.25 11.65 23.20
N GLY A 531 3.25 12.35 24.34
CA GLY A 531 4.06 13.55 24.58
C GLY A 531 3.26 14.80 24.97
N ASN A 532 1.93 14.77 24.87
CA ASN A 532 1.06 15.81 25.43
C ASN A 532 0.94 15.66 26.96
N ASN A 533 0.84 16.78 27.69
CA ASN A 533 0.69 16.78 29.16
C ASN A 533 -0.49 17.65 29.61
N PRO A 534 -1.59 17.07 30.15
CA PRO A 534 -1.80 15.62 30.32
C PRO A 534 -1.95 14.92 28.95
N PRO A 535 -1.62 13.62 28.86
CA PRO A 535 -1.87 12.86 27.63
C PRO A 535 -3.38 12.82 27.39
N PRO A 536 -3.85 13.13 26.16
CA PRO A 536 -5.26 13.04 25.82
C PRO A 536 -5.73 11.57 25.90
N PRO A 537 -7.06 11.32 25.93
CA PRO A 537 -7.59 9.97 25.74
C PRO A 537 -7.03 9.34 24.47
N SER A 538 -6.94 8.01 24.44
CA SER A 538 -6.50 7.31 23.24
C SER A 538 -7.47 7.56 22.08
N THR A 539 -7.18 7.06 20.90
CA THR A 539 -8.00 7.33 19.71
C THR A 539 -9.00 6.23 19.45
N VAL A 540 -10.04 6.49 18.66
CA VAL A 540 -10.97 5.46 18.22
C VAL A 540 -10.20 4.31 17.57
N SER A 541 -9.36 4.59 16.57
CA SER A 541 -8.51 3.58 15.92
C SER A 541 -7.61 2.82 16.88
N GLY A 542 -7.14 3.45 17.95
CA GLY A 542 -6.34 2.80 18.98
C GLY A 542 -7.12 1.79 19.81
N ARG A 543 -8.32 2.13 20.24
CA ARG A 543 -9.18 1.26 21.07
C ARG A 543 -9.86 0.15 20.27
N THR A 544 -10.05 0.36 18.97
CA THR A 544 -10.70 -0.59 18.06
C THR A 544 -9.72 -1.43 17.25
N GLN A 545 -8.41 -1.34 17.54
CA GLN A 545 -7.44 -2.25 16.94
C GLN A 545 -7.86 -3.70 17.16
N ASN A 546 -7.93 -4.45 16.08
CA ASN A 546 -8.27 -5.86 16.10
C ASN A 546 -7.78 -6.55 14.84
N TRP A 547 -7.45 -7.84 14.94
CA TRP A 547 -7.30 -8.73 13.78
C TRP A 547 -7.43 -10.20 14.18
N HIS A 548 -7.68 -11.05 13.19
CA HIS A 548 -7.81 -12.50 13.37
C HIS A 548 -6.51 -13.22 12.99
N ASP A 549 -5.84 -13.82 13.98
CA ASP A 549 -4.74 -14.76 13.74
C ASP A 549 -5.30 -16.18 13.55
N HIS A 550 -5.52 -16.56 12.29
CA HIS A 550 -6.33 -17.72 11.92
C HIS A 550 -5.78 -19.06 12.37
N ASP A 551 -4.46 -19.19 12.53
CA ASP A 551 -3.81 -20.43 12.94
C ASP A 551 -2.90 -20.28 14.17
N GLY A 552 -2.92 -19.11 14.80
CA GLY A 552 -2.15 -18.87 16.02
C GLY A 552 -0.66 -18.63 15.78
N THR A 553 -0.21 -18.51 14.54
CA THR A 553 1.22 -18.34 14.23
C THR A 553 1.75 -16.99 14.66
N VAL A 554 0.93 -15.94 14.61
CA VAL A 554 1.31 -14.60 15.08
C VAL A 554 1.30 -14.52 16.61
N SER A 555 0.23 -15.02 17.24
CA SER A 555 0.04 -15.06 18.70
C SER A 555 0.87 -16.13 19.40
N GLY A 556 1.44 -17.08 18.66
CA GLY A 556 2.28 -18.19 19.15
C GLY A 556 1.51 -19.21 19.98
N TYR A 557 0.19 -19.27 19.82
CA TYR A 557 -0.65 -20.29 20.44
C TYR A 557 -0.85 -21.54 19.59
N ASP A 558 -0.46 -21.50 18.32
CA ASP A 558 -0.67 -22.58 17.35
C ASP A 558 -2.15 -23.04 17.24
N GLU A 559 -3.08 -22.12 17.53
CA GLU A 559 -4.52 -22.26 17.37
C GLU A 559 -5.15 -20.89 17.06
N PRO A 560 -6.34 -20.84 16.41
CA PRO A 560 -6.98 -19.59 16.05
C PRO A 560 -7.13 -18.64 17.25
N THR A 561 -6.68 -17.39 17.08
CA THR A 561 -6.59 -16.39 18.13
C THR A 561 -7.13 -15.05 17.63
N LEU A 562 -8.02 -14.45 18.42
CA LEU A 562 -8.50 -13.10 18.19
C LEU A 562 -7.58 -12.13 18.93
N ILE A 563 -7.14 -11.09 18.24
CA ILE A 563 -6.24 -10.08 18.81
C ILE A 563 -6.94 -8.74 18.82
N GLY A 564 -6.81 -8.01 19.93
CA GLY A 564 -7.51 -6.76 20.14
C GLY A 564 -6.71 -5.74 20.93
N SER A 565 -7.21 -4.51 20.98
CA SER A 565 -6.58 -3.39 21.67
C SER A 565 -6.42 -3.65 23.17
N GLY A 566 -5.22 -3.41 23.67
CA GLY A 566 -4.86 -3.45 25.08
C GLY A 566 -4.77 -2.06 25.75
N LEU A 567 -5.30 -1.02 25.10
CA LEU A 567 -5.32 0.32 25.70
C LEU A 567 -6.23 0.35 26.93
N ALA A 568 -5.77 0.98 28.01
CA ALA A 568 -6.44 0.93 29.31
C ALA A 568 -7.87 1.48 29.29
N ASP A 569 -8.16 2.42 28.40
CA ASP A 569 -9.49 2.99 28.22
C ASP A 569 -10.41 2.15 27.33
N ALA A 570 -9.94 1.04 26.75
CA ALA A 570 -10.81 0.01 26.17
C ALA A 570 -11.47 -0.88 27.25
N GLY A 571 -11.14 -0.69 28.53
CA GLY A 571 -11.74 -1.43 29.64
C GLY A 571 -11.54 -2.94 29.51
N LEU A 572 -12.59 -3.71 29.82
CA LEU A 572 -12.58 -5.17 29.71
C LEU A 572 -13.05 -5.67 28.32
N TRP A 573 -13.13 -4.80 27.32
CA TRP A 573 -13.70 -5.12 26.01
C TRP A 573 -13.02 -6.31 25.31
N TRP A 574 -11.70 -6.42 25.46
CA TRP A 574 -10.90 -7.54 24.95
C TRP A 574 -10.38 -8.49 26.05
N GLU A 575 -10.51 -8.11 27.33
CA GLU A 575 -10.22 -8.95 28.51
C GLU A 575 -11.48 -9.73 28.93
N VAL A 576 -11.99 -10.53 28.01
CA VAL A 576 -13.33 -11.12 28.13
C VAL A 576 -13.45 -12.22 29.19
N GLU A 577 -12.36 -12.93 29.47
CA GLU A 577 -12.28 -14.08 30.39
C GLU A 577 -10.85 -14.16 30.97
N ASP A 578 -10.66 -14.97 32.02
CA ASP A 578 -9.36 -15.10 32.72
C ASP A 578 -8.26 -15.76 31.85
N ASP A 579 -8.62 -16.38 30.74
CA ASP A 579 -7.69 -17.01 29.79
C ASP A 579 -7.18 -16.04 28.70
N ALA A 580 -7.72 -14.81 28.63
CA ALA A 580 -7.18 -13.76 27.78
C ALA A 580 -5.79 -13.33 28.29
N THR A 581 -4.85 -13.11 27.39
CA THR A 581 -3.45 -12.79 27.74
C THR A 581 -3.06 -11.42 27.21
N PHE A 582 -2.43 -10.60 28.06
CA PHE A 582 -1.99 -9.25 27.71
C PHE A 582 -0.54 -9.24 27.22
N ASP A 583 -0.33 -8.68 26.04
CA ASP A 583 0.98 -8.30 25.53
C ASP A 583 1.28 -6.84 25.87
N THR A 584 2.28 -6.59 26.73
CA THR A 584 2.61 -5.24 27.20
C THR A 584 3.42 -4.40 26.21
N HIS A 585 4.00 -5.00 25.16
CA HIS A 585 4.84 -4.26 24.20
C HIS A 585 4.05 -3.73 23.00
N GLY A 586 3.07 -4.50 22.53
CA GLY A 586 2.06 -4.12 21.54
C GLY A 586 0.86 -3.37 22.12
N PRO A 587 0.81 -3.15 23.45
CA PRO A 587 -0.42 -3.22 24.28
C PRO A 587 -1.61 -3.90 23.58
N LEU A 588 -1.61 -5.23 23.53
CA LEU A 588 -2.65 -6.03 22.86
C LEU A 588 -3.18 -7.15 23.76
N TRP A 589 -4.44 -7.53 23.60
CA TRP A 589 -5.03 -8.72 24.20
C TRP A 589 -5.12 -9.86 23.19
N PHE A 590 -4.74 -11.06 23.61
CA PHE A 590 -4.87 -12.29 22.83
C PHE A 590 -5.94 -13.19 23.45
N VAL A 591 -6.94 -13.56 22.65
CA VAL A 591 -8.07 -14.39 23.05
C VAL A 591 -8.12 -15.64 22.16
N LYS A 592 -7.86 -16.81 22.74
CA LYS A 592 -7.95 -18.10 22.04
C LYS A 592 -9.38 -18.35 21.59
N GLN A 593 -9.60 -18.54 20.29
CA GLN A 593 -10.95 -18.66 19.73
C GLN A 593 -11.64 -19.94 20.21
N GLN A 594 -10.90 -21.05 20.28
CA GLN A 594 -11.44 -22.37 20.60
C GLN A 594 -11.62 -22.62 22.12
N ASN A 595 -11.11 -21.74 22.98
CA ASN A 595 -11.12 -21.92 24.43
C ASN A 595 -12.29 -21.19 25.12
N GLY A 596 -13.52 -21.39 24.65
CA GLY A 596 -14.70 -20.75 25.24
C GLY A 596 -16.00 -21.08 24.49
N PRO A 597 -17.16 -20.57 24.94
CA PRO A 597 -18.35 -20.57 24.10
C PRO A 597 -18.08 -19.73 22.86
N ASP A 598 -18.58 -20.17 21.69
CA ASP A 598 -18.47 -19.53 20.37
C ASP A 598 -17.88 -18.11 20.40
N ARG A 599 -16.58 -17.98 20.13
CA ARG A 599 -15.85 -16.71 20.11
C ARG A 599 -15.62 -16.34 18.65
N ASN A 600 -16.16 -15.21 18.21
CA ASN A 600 -15.91 -14.69 16.87
C ASN A 600 -15.78 -13.17 16.89
N LEU A 601 -15.62 -12.51 15.75
CA LEU A 601 -15.54 -11.06 15.63
C LEU A 601 -16.80 -10.49 14.98
N GLY A 602 -17.09 -9.24 15.29
CA GLY A 602 -18.09 -8.46 14.60
C GLY A 602 -17.77 -6.98 14.68
N HIS A 603 -18.20 -6.24 13.67
CA HIS A 603 -18.13 -4.79 13.58
C HIS A 603 -19.47 -4.20 13.21
N ILE A 604 -19.74 -3.02 13.77
CA ILE A 604 -20.82 -2.14 13.38
C ILE A 604 -20.38 -0.68 13.52
N LYS A 605 -20.96 0.18 12.69
CA LYS A 605 -20.96 1.63 12.89
C LYS A 605 -22.33 2.10 13.37
N LEU A 606 -22.37 2.83 14.48
CA LEU A 606 -23.61 3.36 15.04
C LEU A 606 -23.83 4.82 14.64
N GLU A 607 -25.05 5.16 14.23
CA GLU A 607 -25.47 6.54 14.00
C GLU A 607 -26.84 6.80 14.66
N TRP A 608 -26.91 7.77 15.57
CA TRP A 608 -28.15 8.12 16.28
C TRP A 608 -28.44 9.62 16.35
N ASP A 609 -27.44 10.45 16.06
CA ASP A 609 -27.58 11.91 15.99
C ASP A 609 -26.80 12.45 14.79
N SER A 610 -27.50 12.69 13.69
CA SER A 610 -26.88 13.19 12.45
C SER A 610 -26.20 14.56 12.63
N SER A 611 -26.66 15.37 13.59
CA SER A 611 -26.03 16.65 13.90
C SER A 611 -24.69 16.49 14.63
N LEU A 612 -24.56 15.43 15.43
CA LEU A 612 -23.30 15.03 16.08
C LEU A 612 -22.35 14.37 15.07
N HIS A 613 -22.81 13.34 14.37
CA HIS A 613 -21.95 12.54 13.50
C HIS A 613 -21.40 13.34 12.31
N SER A 614 -22.16 14.31 11.77
CA SER A 614 -21.69 15.19 10.69
C SER A 614 -20.55 16.15 11.08
N GLN A 615 -20.28 16.29 12.38
CA GLN A 615 -19.18 17.10 12.89
C GLN A 615 -17.84 16.36 12.95
N VAL A 616 -17.84 15.02 12.86
CA VAL A 616 -16.62 14.19 12.90
C VAL A 616 -15.66 14.60 11.78
N GLY A 617 -14.38 14.78 12.13
CA GLY A 617 -13.34 15.24 11.20
C GLY A 617 -13.38 16.74 10.89
N ASN A 618 -14.43 17.46 11.31
CA ASN A 618 -14.61 18.89 11.09
C ASN A 618 -14.41 19.69 12.39
N SER A 619 -15.34 19.59 13.33
CA SER A 619 -15.33 20.33 14.61
C SER A 619 -15.13 19.43 15.83
N ILE A 620 -15.22 18.11 15.68
CA ILE A 620 -14.93 17.09 16.71
C ILE A 620 -14.19 15.90 16.10
N CYS A 621 -13.50 15.09 16.90
CA CYS A 621 -12.86 13.84 16.43
C CYS A 621 -11.97 14.03 15.19
N GLY A 622 -11.11 15.06 15.22
CA GLY A 622 -10.32 15.50 14.08
C GLY A 622 -8.84 15.16 14.23
N ASN A 623 -8.26 14.44 13.27
CA ASN A 623 -6.88 13.97 13.34
C ASN A 623 -5.81 15.08 13.19
N GLY A 624 -6.09 16.12 12.39
CA GLY A 624 -5.11 17.16 12.05
C GLY A 624 -4.71 18.02 13.25
N PRO A 625 -5.55 18.97 13.70
CA PRO A 625 -5.26 19.79 14.88
C PRO A 625 -5.45 19.04 16.21
N LEU A 626 -5.56 17.70 16.18
CA LEU A 626 -5.83 16.83 17.33
C LEU A 626 -7.05 17.33 18.13
N ILE A 627 -8.22 17.35 17.49
CA ILE A 627 -9.47 17.74 18.13
C ILE A 627 -9.98 16.57 18.98
N ASP A 628 -10.29 16.84 20.24
CA ASP A 628 -10.80 15.84 21.18
C ASP A 628 -12.00 15.07 20.61
N CYS A 629 -12.00 13.77 20.86
CA CYS A 629 -13.09 12.85 20.54
C CYS A 629 -13.63 12.27 21.85
N LEU A 630 -14.46 13.07 22.54
CA LEU A 630 -14.93 12.71 23.86
C LEU A 630 -15.97 11.57 23.79
N PRO A 631 -15.97 10.65 24.77
CA PRO A 631 -17.02 9.64 24.89
C PRO A 631 -18.41 10.28 25.08
N VAL A 632 -19.37 9.84 24.29
CA VAL A 632 -20.80 10.19 24.35
C VAL A 632 -21.65 9.03 24.86
N GLY A 633 -21.02 7.90 25.12
CA GLY A 633 -21.59 6.71 25.75
C GLY A 633 -20.50 5.66 25.90
N TYR A 634 -20.92 4.45 26.26
CA TYR A 634 -20.06 3.29 26.38
C TYR A 634 -20.76 2.03 25.87
N ILE A 635 -19.97 1.05 25.47
CA ILE A 635 -20.44 -0.27 25.09
C ILE A 635 -19.64 -1.35 25.83
N LYS A 636 -20.33 -2.35 26.39
CA LYS A 636 -19.70 -3.43 27.15
C LYS A 636 -20.36 -4.77 26.88
N HIS A 637 -19.68 -5.86 27.20
CA HIS A 637 -20.24 -7.19 27.01
C HIS A 637 -21.31 -7.51 28.08
N PHE A 638 -22.24 -8.41 27.77
CA PHE A 638 -23.21 -8.93 28.73
C PHE A 638 -22.51 -9.81 29.77
N GLY A 639 -22.90 -9.67 31.05
CA GLY A 639 -22.49 -10.57 32.12
C GLY A 639 -21.93 -9.86 33.35
N PRO A 640 -21.78 -10.58 34.48
CA PRO A 640 -21.38 -10.00 35.76
C PRO A 640 -19.96 -9.42 35.76
N ARG A 641 -19.05 -9.95 34.93
CA ARG A 641 -17.67 -9.43 34.79
C ARG A 641 -17.65 -7.97 34.34
N PHE A 642 -18.56 -7.61 33.43
CA PHE A 642 -18.61 -6.30 32.79
C PHE A 642 -19.57 -5.33 33.50
N HIS A 643 -20.26 -5.76 34.56
CA HIS A 643 -21.31 -4.95 35.19
C HIS A 643 -20.76 -3.69 35.88
N SER A 644 -19.60 -3.80 36.53
CA SER A 644 -19.01 -2.73 37.34
C SER A 644 -18.04 -1.83 36.59
N GLU A 645 -17.81 -2.08 35.31
CA GLU A 645 -16.88 -1.33 34.48
C GLU A 645 -17.64 -0.47 33.45
N PRO A 646 -17.06 0.67 33.02
CA PRO A 646 -17.75 1.58 32.11
C PRO A 646 -17.93 0.99 30.71
N GLY A 647 -17.03 0.12 30.23
CA GLY A 647 -17.01 -0.41 28.87
C GLY A 647 -16.06 0.33 27.94
N LEU A 648 -16.02 -0.11 26.68
CA LEU A 648 -15.38 0.59 25.58
C LEU A 648 -16.06 1.95 25.33
N PRO A 649 -15.33 3.06 25.32
CA PRO A 649 -15.88 4.38 25.02
C PRO A 649 -16.48 4.45 23.61
N VAL A 650 -17.72 4.90 23.53
CA VAL A 650 -18.40 5.21 22.27
C VAL A 650 -18.33 6.72 22.06
N THR A 651 -17.71 7.16 20.97
CA THR A 651 -17.55 8.59 20.63
C THR A 651 -18.50 8.99 19.50
N ALA A 652 -18.39 10.22 18.99
CA ALA A 652 -19.13 10.63 17.81
C ALA A 652 -18.74 9.84 16.54
N ASN A 653 -17.53 9.28 16.46
CA ASN A 653 -17.19 8.29 15.45
C ASN A 653 -17.34 6.88 16.06
N ALA A 654 -18.57 6.38 16.07
CA ALA A 654 -18.95 5.16 16.76
C ALA A 654 -18.73 3.89 15.91
N ASP A 655 -17.50 3.70 15.44
CA ASP A 655 -17.05 2.40 14.89
C ASP A 655 -16.69 1.48 16.05
N ILE A 656 -17.26 0.27 16.06
CA ILE A 656 -17.09 -0.67 17.15
C ILE A 656 -16.77 -2.03 16.57
N ALA A 657 -15.64 -2.60 16.97
CA ALA A 657 -15.20 -3.95 16.64
C ALA A 657 -14.98 -4.73 17.94
N GLY A 658 -15.46 -5.96 18.03
CA GLY A 658 -15.33 -6.77 19.25
C GLY A 658 -15.82 -8.20 19.08
N LEU A 659 -15.85 -8.95 20.19
CA LEU A 659 -16.22 -10.36 20.16
C LEU A 659 -17.73 -10.60 20.02
N THR A 660 -18.11 -11.62 19.26
CA THR A 660 -19.49 -12.12 19.05
C THR A 660 -19.64 -13.59 19.47
N GLY A 661 -20.82 -14.21 19.26
CA GLY A 661 -21.05 -15.68 19.42
C GLY A 661 -21.35 -16.14 20.84
N GLY A 662 -20.70 -15.53 21.84
CA GLY A 662 -20.94 -15.74 23.27
C GLY A 662 -21.16 -14.44 24.04
N TYR A 663 -20.77 -13.31 23.45
CA TYR A 663 -20.75 -11.99 24.08
C TYR A 663 -21.74 -11.07 23.38
N GLY A 664 -22.82 -10.72 24.09
CA GLY A 664 -23.74 -9.69 23.61
C GLY A 664 -23.24 -8.31 24.03
N TRP A 665 -23.55 -7.28 23.25
CA TRP A 665 -23.08 -5.93 23.46
C TRP A 665 -24.20 -5.08 24.07
N LEU A 666 -23.89 -4.35 25.15
CA LEU A 666 -24.79 -3.43 25.82
C LEU A 666 -24.35 -2.00 25.53
N LEU A 667 -25.17 -1.25 24.79
CA LEU A 667 -24.93 0.16 24.49
C LEU A 667 -25.62 1.06 25.54
N GLU A 668 -24.83 1.95 26.14
CA GLU A 668 -25.27 2.94 27.12
C GLU A 668 -24.83 4.35 26.68
N LEU A 669 -25.73 5.12 26.10
CA LEU A 669 -25.46 6.52 25.73
C LEU A 669 -25.69 7.47 26.92
N ASN A 670 -24.83 8.48 27.07
CA ASN A 670 -24.93 9.46 28.16
C ASN A 670 -26.26 10.24 28.15
N SER A 671 -26.84 10.44 26.96
CA SER A 671 -28.13 11.12 26.77
C SER A 671 -29.34 10.19 26.89
N GLY A 672 -29.13 8.91 27.23
CA GLY A 672 -30.15 7.86 27.21
C GLY A 672 -30.34 7.24 25.82
N ALA A 673 -31.17 6.20 25.75
CA ALA A 673 -31.42 5.49 24.49
C ALA A 673 -32.00 6.43 23.41
N PRO A 674 -31.48 6.39 22.19
CA PRO A 674 -31.88 7.30 21.14
C PRO A 674 -33.23 6.91 20.58
N LYS A 675 -33.96 7.91 20.06
CA LYS A 675 -35.24 7.67 19.38
C LYS A 675 -35.05 6.87 18.08
N ASP A 676 -34.02 7.23 17.33
CA ASP A 676 -33.65 6.63 16.05
C ASP A 676 -32.19 6.14 16.18
N LEU A 677 -31.92 4.89 15.77
CA LEU A 677 -30.58 4.31 15.75
C LEU A 677 -30.39 3.55 14.44
N ASP A 678 -29.45 4.04 13.64
CA ASP A 678 -28.99 3.38 12.43
C ASP A 678 -27.73 2.57 12.75
N ILE A 679 -27.68 1.36 12.20
CA ILE A 679 -26.51 0.48 12.25
C ILE A 679 -26.04 0.29 10.82
N LYS A 680 -24.80 0.70 10.55
CA LYS A 680 -24.18 0.68 9.23
C LYS A 680 -22.92 -0.17 9.23
N PHE A 681 -22.47 -0.55 8.03
CA PHE A 681 -21.25 -1.32 7.80
C PHE A 681 -21.15 -2.56 8.70
N ALA A 682 -22.28 -3.26 8.91
CA ALA A 682 -22.29 -4.41 9.79
C ALA A 682 -21.53 -5.58 9.14
N GLU A 683 -20.42 -5.97 9.74
CA GLU A 683 -19.60 -7.13 9.39
C GLU A 683 -19.66 -8.12 10.53
N VAL A 684 -20.33 -9.25 10.32
CA VAL A 684 -20.51 -10.25 11.36
C VAL A 684 -20.24 -11.60 10.72
N ASP A 685 -19.38 -12.40 11.34
CA ASP A 685 -19.11 -13.75 10.85
C ASP A 685 -20.43 -14.53 10.72
N PRO A 686 -20.72 -15.15 9.56
CA PRO A 686 -21.98 -15.87 9.36
C PRO A 686 -22.20 -16.98 10.39
N SER A 687 -21.13 -17.55 10.94
CA SER A 687 -21.10 -18.59 11.98
C SER A 687 -21.47 -18.11 13.38
N SER A 688 -21.50 -16.81 13.63
CA SER A 688 -21.63 -16.26 14.99
C SER A 688 -22.39 -14.92 14.99
N PRO A 689 -23.63 -14.86 15.51
CA PRO A 689 -24.39 -13.63 15.53
C PRO A 689 -23.87 -12.60 16.54
N LEU A 690 -24.06 -11.31 16.22
CA LEU A 690 -23.88 -10.22 17.17
C LEU A 690 -25.22 -9.94 17.86
N LEU A 691 -25.25 -9.96 19.19
CA LEU A 691 -26.41 -9.52 19.96
C LEU A 691 -26.18 -8.09 20.44
N LEU A 692 -27.10 -7.18 20.16
CA LEU A 692 -27.04 -5.80 20.65
C LEU A 692 -28.22 -5.52 21.58
N GLY A 693 -27.92 -4.94 22.74
CA GLY A 693 -28.87 -4.59 23.79
C GLY A 693 -28.84 -3.10 24.11
N ILE A 694 -30.02 -2.51 24.33
CA ILE A 694 -30.20 -1.08 24.64
C ILE A 694 -31.33 -0.92 25.66
N GLN A 695 -31.10 -0.11 26.69
CA GLN A 695 -32.09 0.17 27.72
C GLN A 695 -32.99 1.36 27.34
N TYR A 696 -34.23 1.09 26.98
CA TYR A 696 -35.28 2.09 26.80
C TYR A 696 -36.13 2.27 28.07
N PRO A 697 -36.88 3.38 28.20
CA PRO A 697 -37.90 3.51 29.24
C PRO A 697 -38.94 2.39 29.17
N PRO A 698 -39.45 1.88 30.32
CA PRO A 698 -40.53 0.90 30.33
C PRO A 698 -41.76 1.38 29.54
N GLY A 699 -42.33 0.50 28.72
CA GLY A 699 -43.50 0.80 27.87
C GLY A 699 -43.18 1.43 26.51
N THR A 700 -41.88 1.61 26.18
CA THR A 700 -41.45 2.00 24.84
C THR A 700 -41.87 0.96 23.80
N SER A 701 -42.48 1.41 22.70
CA SER A 701 -42.71 0.59 21.50
C SER A 701 -41.58 0.80 20.51
N VAL A 702 -41.07 -0.28 19.92
CA VAL A 702 -39.97 -0.22 18.95
C VAL A 702 -40.38 -0.81 17.62
N THR A 703 -39.72 -0.36 16.56
CA THR A 703 -39.80 -0.95 15.22
C THR A 703 -38.38 -1.07 14.73
N ILE A 704 -37.98 -2.28 14.35
CA ILE A 704 -36.64 -2.57 13.83
C ILE A 704 -36.81 -3.05 12.40
N THR A 705 -36.03 -2.45 11.50
CA THR A 705 -36.00 -2.83 10.09
C THR A 705 -34.57 -3.05 9.61
N ALA A 706 -34.35 -4.09 8.81
CA ALA A 706 -33.14 -4.23 8.00
C ALA A 706 -33.44 -3.77 6.57
N ASN A 707 -32.52 -3.02 5.99
CA ASN A 707 -32.62 -2.54 4.62
C ASN A 707 -31.48 -3.15 3.81
N ALA A 708 -31.79 -3.83 2.70
CA ALA A 708 -30.76 -4.26 1.77
C ALA A 708 -30.18 -3.03 1.05
N ALA A 709 -28.85 -2.95 1.00
CA ALA A 709 -28.17 -1.96 0.17
C ALA A 709 -28.60 -2.14 -1.30
N TRP A 710 -28.62 -1.06 -2.10
CA TRP A 710 -28.78 -1.13 -3.57
C TRP A 710 -29.96 -1.96 -4.10
N CYS A 711 -31.08 -2.01 -3.35
CA CYS A 711 -32.22 -2.85 -3.69
C CYS A 711 -33.28 -2.12 -4.54
N SER A 712 -33.88 -2.85 -5.49
CA SER A 712 -35.08 -2.42 -6.22
C SER A 712 -36.21 -3.46 -6.01
N PRO A 713 -37.28 -3.12 -5.28
CA PRO A 713 -38.25 -4.11 -4.84
C PRO A 713 -39.02 -4.68 -6.03
N SER A 714 -39.40 -5.96 -5.95
CA SER A 714 -40.20 -6.63 -6.98
C SER A 714 -41.37 -7.38 -6.34
N SER A 715 -42.21 -8.00 -7.16
CA SER A 715 -43.26 -8.88 -6.64
C SER A 715 -42.73 -10.12 -5.90
N SER A 716 -41.44 -10.43 -6.04
CA SER A 716 -40.80 -11.62 -5.44
C SER A 716 -39.79 -11.28 -4.34
N TYR A 717 -39.37 -10.02 -4.20
CA TYR A 717 -38.30 -9.61 -3.28
C TYR A 717 -38.62 -8.28 -2.60
N SER A 718 -38.43 -8.20 -1.29
CA SER A 718 -38.49 -6.95 -0.52
C SER A 718 -37.11 -6.30 -0.43
N CYS A 719 -37.07 -4.99 -0.19
CA CYS A 719 -35.84 -4.26 0.16
C CYS A 719 -35.74 -3.95 1.65
N VAL A 720 -36.85 -4.18 2.37
CA VAL A 720 -36.98 -3.88 3.78
C VAL A 720 -37.55 -5.11 4.46
N GLU A 721 -36.93 -5.53 5.55
CA GLU A 721 -37.44 -6.58 6.42
C GLU A 721 -37.72 -6.03 7.81
N THR A 722 -38.94 -6.23 8.30
CA THR A 722 -39.35 -5.81 9.63
C THR A 722 -39.16 -6.96 10.61
N PHE A 723 -38.39 -6.72 11.67
CA PHE A 723 -38.12 -7.73 12.68
C PHE A 723 -39.39 -8.05 13.47
N GLN A 724 -39.55 -9.31 13.87
CA GLN A 724 -40.70 -9.75 14.65
C GLN A 724 -40.38 -9.83 16.14
N PRO A 725 -41.31 -9.43 17.03
CA PRO A 725 -41.11 -9.58 18.47
C PRO A 725 -41.18 -11.06 18.88
N VAL A 726 -40.31 -11.45 19.81
CA VAL A 726 -40.27 -12.78 20.43
C VAL A 726 -40.41 -12.70 21.96
N ALA A 727 -40.76 -13.81 22.60
CA ALA A 727 -41.19 -13.82 24.00
C ALA A 727 -40.02 -13.72 24.99
N SER A 728 -38.79 -13.99 24.55
CA SER A 728 -37.60 -13.97 25.39
C SER A 728 -36.33 -13.59 24.61
N ARG A 729 -35.31 -13.14 25.34
CA ARG A 729 -33.96 -12.95 24.78
C ARG A 729 -33.33 -14.25 24.28
N ASP A 730 -33.67 -15.39 24.90
CA ASP A 730 -33.18 -16.70 24.45
C ASP A 730 -33.76 -17.06 23.08
N GLU A 731 -35.01 -16.68 22.80
CA GLU A 731 -35.57 -16.79 21.45
C GLU A 731 -34.84 -15.89 20.45
N VAL A 732 -34.41 -14.69 20.83
CA VAL A 732 -33.58 -13.83 19.95
C VAL A 732 -32.24 -14.50 19.62
N ARG A 733 -31.57 -15.05 20.63
CA ARG A 733 -30.27 -15.70 20.48
C ARG A 733 -30.33 -16.90 19.55
N ASN A 734 -31.37 -17.72 19.66
CA ASN A 734 -31.50 -18.98 18.91
C ASN A 734 -32.34 -18.87 17.63
N SER A 735 -32.97 -17.72 17.36
CA SER A 735 -33.81 -17.53 16.18
C SER A 735 -33.01 -17.59 14.89
N GLN A 736 -33.47 -18.34 13.90
CA GLN A 736 -32.92 -18.35 12.53
C GLN A 736 -33.39 -17.15 11.68
N GLY A 737 -34.33 -16.34 12.18
CA GLY A 737 -34.85 -15.15 11.50
C GLY A 737 -34.59 -13.85 12.25
N ASN A 738 -34.95 -12.74 11.62
CA ASN A 738 -34.80 -11.38 12.15
C ASN A 738 -35.86 -11.09 13.22
N VAL A 739 -35.47 -11.21 14.49
CA VAL A 739 -36.35 -11.04 15.64
C VAL A 739 -35.75 -10.14 16.71
N TYR A 740 -36.59 -9.60 17.57
CA TYR A 740 -36.18 -8.81 18.73
C TYR A 740 -37.02 -9.16 19.97
N HIS A 741 -36.47 -8.87 21.14
CA HIS A 741 -37.17 -8.98 22.42
C HIS A 741 -37.11 -7.64 23.15
N MET A 742 -38.24 -7.18 23.67
CA MET A 742 -38.32 -6.05 24.58
C MET A 742 -38.87 -6.58 25.91
N ASP A 743 -38.08 -6.50 26.97
CA ASP A 743 -38.52 -6.94 28.29
C ASP A 743 -39.48 -5.93 28.96
N ALA A 744 -40.08 -6.31 30.09
CA ALA A 744 -41.02 -5.45 30.81
C ALA A 744 -40.38 -4.17 31.40
N ASN A 745 -39.04 -4.15 31.55
CA ASN A 745 -38.29 -3.00 32.04
C ASN A 745 -37.83 -2.08 30.89
N GLY A 746 -38.13 -2.43 29.63
CA GLY A 746 -37.71 -1.66 28.46
C GLY A 746 -36.31 -2.03 27.94
N PHE A 747 -35.75 -3.18 28.33
CA PHE A 747 -34.50 -3.68 27.76
C PHE A 747 -34.77 -4.32 26.40
N LEU A 748 -34.31 -3.66 25.34
CA LEU A 748 -34.36 -4.16 23.97
C LEU A 748 -33.15 -5.05 23.72
N THR A 749 -33.35 -6.23 23.16
CA THR A 749 -32.28 -7.07 22.59
C THR A 749 -32.67 -7.52 21.20
N PHE A 750 -31.75 -7.42 20.25
CA PHE A 750 -31.93 -7.95 18.90
C PHE A 750 -30.63 -8.53 18.36
N ARG A 751 -30.77 -9.37 17.35
CA ARG A 751 -29.69 -10.08 16.68
C ARG A 751 -29.30 -9.34 15.40
N ILE A 752 -28.01 -9.22 15.16
CA ILE A 752 -27.41 -8.71 13.93
C ILE A 752 -26.61 -9.86 13.30
N ILE A 753 -26.84 -10.07 12.01
CA ILE A 753 -26.11 -11.00 11.15
C ILE A 753 -25.63 -10.24 9.92
N MET A 754 -24.73 -10.86 9.15
CA MET A 754 -24.28 -10.28 7.88
C MET A 754 -25.50 -9.98 6.99
N THR A 755 -25.67 -8.70 6.66
CA THR A 755 -26.76 -8.24 5.81
C THR A 755 -26.36 -8.41 4.33
N PRO A 756 -27.26 -8.87 3.45
CA PRO A 756 -26.91 -9.02 2.05
C PRO A 756 -27.10 -7.71 1.29
N GLN A 757 -26.36 -7.63 0.19
CA GLN A 757 -26.17 -6.39 -0.56
C GLN A 757 -27.28 -6.07 -1.57
N THR A 758 -28.34 -6.88 -1.73
CA THR A 758 -29.26 -6.73 -2.86
C THR A 758 -30.76 -6.89 -2.56
N PHE A 759 -31.19 -7.88 -1.76
CA PHE A 759 -32.62 -8.11 -1.46
C PHE A 759 -32.83 -8.71 -0.08
N THR A 760 -33.99 -8.48 0.53
CA THR A 760 -34.42 -9.07 1.81
C THR A 760 -35.41 -10.22 1.68
N GLY A 761 -35.32 -11.22 2.59
CA GLY A 761 -36.24 -12.36 2.65
C GLY A 761 -36.04 -13.50 1.63
N ASN A 762 -34.86 -13.62 1.00
CA ASN A 762 -34.49 -14.79 0.16
C ASN A 762 -34.11 -15.99 1.08
N PRO A 763 -34.48 -17.26 0.80
CA PRO A 763 -33.99 -18.42 1.55
C PRO A 763 -32.46 -18.55 1.65
N GLU A 764 -31.69 -17.84 0.82
CA GLU A 764 -30.23 -17.68 0.97
C GLU A 764 -29.81 -16.79 2.16
N TRP A 765 -30.75 -16.06 2.80
CA TRP A 765 -30.56 -15.35 4.07
C TRP A 765 -30.43 -16.30 5.28
N ILE A 766 -30.57 -17.62 5.06
CA ILE A 766 -30.48 -18.62 6.12
C ILE A 766 -29.03 -19.09 6.22
N PHE A 767 -28.32 -18.64 7.26
CA PHE A 767 -27.03 -19.18 7.70
C PHE A 767 -27.21 -20.15 8.91
N PRO A 768 -26.23 -21.04 9.17
CA PRO A 768 -26.35 -22.37 9.78
C PRO A 768 -27.19 -22.55 11.07
N ASP A 769 -27.56 -23.80 11.31
CA ASP A 769 -28.15 -24.28 12.57
C ASP A 769 -27.10 -24.32 13.70
N TYR A 770 -27.22 -23.39 14.66
CA TYR A 770 -26.32 -23.27 15.82
C TYR A 770 -26.98 -23.86 17.06
N ASN A 771 -26.70 -25.13 17.35
CA ASN A 771 -27.17 -25.81 18.57
C ASN A 771 -26.28 -25.52 19.82
N THR A 772 -25.40 -24.51 19.76
CA THR A 772 -24.41 -24.24 20.82
C THR A 772 -24.82 -23.03 21.66
N VAL A 773 -25.26 -23.27 22.89
CA VAL A 773 -25.61 -22.21 23.86
C VAL A 773 -24.32 -21.64 24.48
N GLY A 774 -24.20 -20.31 24.56
CA GLY A 774 -23.11 -19.65 25.26
C GLY A 774 -23.03 -20.01 26.77
N LYS A 775 -21.83 -19.95 27.35
CA LYS A 775 -21.46 -20.44 28.70
C LYS A 775 -22.37 -19.98 29.84
N TRP A 776 -23.07 -18.85 29.70
CA TRP A 776 -23.81 -18.26 30.81
C TRP A 776 -25.28 -18.65 30.90
N GLY A 777 -25.91 -19.18 29.85
CA GLY A 777 -27.28 -19.74 29.86
C GLY A 777 -28.41 -18.92 30.52
N ASN A 778 -28.14 -17.69 30.98
CA ASN A 778 -29.01 -16.84 31.82
C ASN A 778 -28.54 -15.36 31.84
N GLY A 779 -27.64 -14.95 30.93
CA GLY A 779 -27.01 -13.61 30.93
C GLY A 779 -27.82 -12.59 30.16
#